data_AF-A0AA88L5U6-F1
#
_entry.id   AF-A0AA88L5U6-F1
#
_cell.length_a   1.000
_cell.length_b   1.000
_cell.length_c   1.000
_cell.angle_alpha   90.00
_cell.angle_beta   90.00
_cell.angle_gamma   90.00
#
_symmetry.space_group_name_H-M   'P 1'
#
loop_
_entity.id
_entity.type
_entity.pdbx_description
1 polymer ?
#
loop_
_entity_poly.entity_id
_entity_poly.type
_entity_poly.pdbx_seq_one_letter_code
_entity_poly.pdbx_strand_id
1 'polypeptide(L)'
;MANLSIIDLSLLNTDGGKYSLIREIDRALRKTGAFHLTGIEEYNEAEFFKWTKWFFELSQKKKIKLEGRHDNTDTTPAGYFHIKSDKSTPKEAFGIRCIANTENGVDNPCFEGTPWPDSNAFRTSMENNHGAYLKTMRLMMSLIGQAASMDKNTWQALVELAGNSGLKIFKDLSSPPADGGDGPIYTIPFSINPSSTILTLCTNFSSSAKPQRDRNSSIQDGIIVCAGPVLESLTNGRYPHSQLWLTDRYHAEMHLNSKLDQPIKDDHLVLPLSDTLQIKSPATVWSIDTSPLETKKDLEASSEDIFIDTTGKHKISVLSLEIKESFCSMLTEVLFPFLMAGMGVVGAGLVLDIVQHWDVFQNVGTIFIMIPALLGLKGNLEMTLASRLSTQANLGHMDKKSEILLLAKTNMALVQVQAIVVGLFASLVAIIMGFSTGEVLDFNDCMLITVSAITTASTASFALGVIMMAVIYLSHKFNLNPDNVATPVAASLGDLITLGLLTAFASIFFDIHDKHNWVSPLLIVLFLLTLPIFIRISLKHVQTTEVLKYGWGPILGAMLISSAGGLILDQFIHRFDAFAVFQPVISGIGGNLVAVQASRISTWLHRYGILGHVPEKAGPVCTTPWSIYCKSGPHRVSACALLLLIMPGQLIFAIAIKYLKADEEFDVDFIFILLYVFGSFVQVFFLLFLANGIVLLLWKKSVDPDNAAIPLLTSFGDLLGSSLLAVAFCIYHVIDVSALTADHSVSSLYNGTSLYNGTLLFENVTTPIF
;
A
#
# COMPACT_ATOMS: atom_id res chain seq x y z
N MET A 1 2.39 -5.98 -33.28
CA MET A 1 2.92 -7.23 -32.71
C MET A 1 4.40 -7.04 -32.44
N ALA A 2 4.85 -7.24 -31.20
CA ALA A 2 6.24 -7.05 -30.81
C ALA A 2 7.12 -8.15 -31.41
N ASN A 3 8.28 -7.79 -31.97
CA ASN A 3 9.26 -8.74 -32.49
C ASN A 3 9.97 -9.39 -31.28
N LEU A 4 9.54 -10.59 -30.89
CA LEU A 4 10.10 -11.32 -29.74
C LEU A 4 11.51 -11.81 -30.07
N SER A 5 12.41 -11.79 -29.08
CA SER A 5 13.76 -12.31 -29.22
C SER A 5 13.74 -13.83 -29.36
N ILE A 6 14.64 -14.38 -30.18
CA ILE A 6 14.82 -15.82 -30.38
C ILE A 6 16.07 -16.24 -29.61
N ILE A 7 15.95 -17.27 -28.79
CA ILE A 7 17.02 -17.81 -27.96
C ILE A 7 17.15 -19.30 -28.28
N ASP A 8 18.34 -19.74 -28.69
CA ASP A 8 18.61 -21.13 -29.08
C ASP A 8 19.38 -21.89 -28.00
N LEU A 9 18.78 -22.94 -27.44
CA LEU A 9 19.40 -23.75 -26.38
C LEU A 9 20.59 -24.58 -26.86
N SER A 10 20.77 -24.79 -28.17
CA SER A 10 21.93 -25.51 -28.71
C SER A 10 23.26 -24.85 -28.30
N LEU A 11 23.24 -23.55 -27.99
CA LEU A 11 24.37 -22.77 -27.50
C LEU A 11 24.89 -23.24 -26.13
N LEU A 12 24.13 -24.00 -25.34
CA LEU A 12 24.63 -24.56 -24.07
C LEU A 12 25.84 -25.47 -24.25
N ASN A 13 25.97 -26.11 -25.41
CA ASN A 13 27.05 -27.04 -25.73
C ASN A 13 28.30 -26.34 -26.29
N THR A 14 28.34 -25.00 -26.31
CA THR A 14 29.47 -24.21 -26.83
C THR A 14 30.27 -23.54 -25.71
N ASP A 15 31.58 -23.33 -25.92
CA ASP A 15 32.45 -22.65 -24.97
C ASP A 15 31.96 -21.22 -24.68
N GLY A 16 31.56 -20.97 -23.42
CA GLY A 16 31.01 -19.68 -22.97
C GLY A 16 29.54 -19.44 -23.34
N GLY A 17 28.88 -20.38 -24.03
CA GLY A 17 27.50 -20.24 -24.49
C GLY A 17 26.48 -20.08 -23.36
N LYS A 18 26.69 -20.73 -22.20
CA LYS A 18 25.87 -20.55 -21.00
C LYS A 18 25.80 -19.09 -20.54
N TYR A 19 26.91 -18.36 -20.53
CA TYR A 19 26.94 -16.95 -20.14
C TYR A 19 26.27 -16.05 -21.18
N SER A 20 26.41 -16.38 -22.47
CA SER A 20 25.69 -15.66 -23.52
C SER A 20 24.17 -15.83 -23.38
N LEU A 21 23.71 -17.05 -23.12
CA LEU A 21 22.31 -17.38 -22.92
C LEU A 21 21.71 -16.66 -21.71
N ILE A 22 22.39 -16.67 -20.56
CA ILE A 22 21.95 -15.96 -19.35
C ILE A 22 21.72 -14.46 -19.66
N ARG A 23 22.65 -13.85 -20.38
CA ARG A 23 22.58 -12.43 -20.75
C ARG A 23 21.46 -12.14 -21.76
N GLU A 24 21.24 -13.04 -22.72
CA GLU A 24 20.17 -12.89 -23.72
C GLU A 24 18.78 -13.08 -23.10
N ILE A 25 18.63 -14.06 -22.21
CA ILE A 25 17.41 -14.29 -21.42
C ILE A 25 17.10 -13.07 -20.55
N ASP A 26 18.09 -12.55 -19.80
CA ASP A 26 17.91 -11.35 -18.97
C ASP A 26 17.41 -10.17 -19.81
N ARG A 27 18.04 -9.94 -20.97
CA ARG A 27 17.68 -8.83 -21.86
C ARG A 27 16.28 -9.01 -22.44
N ALA A 28 15.93 -10.21 -22.88
CA ALA A 28 14.64 -10.49 -23.48
C ALA A 28 13.51 -10.37 -22.46
N LEU A 29 13.69 -10.92 -21.25
CA LEU A 29 12.69 -10.82 -20.18
C LEU A 29 12.49 -9.39 -19.70
N ARG A 30 13.55 -8.60 -19.51
CA ARG A 30 13.42 -7.16 -19.17
C ARG A 30 12.65 -6.36 -20.23
N LYS A 31 12.81 -6.72 -21.51
CA LYS A 31 12.28 -5.94 -22.63
C LYS A 31 10.81 -6.25 -22.92
N THR A 32 10.44 -7.53 -22.94
CA THR A 32 9.12 -7.98 -23.40
C THR A 32 8.42 -8.93 -22.43
N GLY A 33 9.10 -9.35 -21.36
CA GLY A 33 8.62 -10.39 -20.45
C GLY A 33 8.44 -11.76 -21.11
N ALA A 34 8.82 -11.90 -22.38
CA ALA A 34 8.64 -13.11 -23.18
C ALA A 34 9.67 -13.22 -24.31
N PHE A 35 9.95 -14.45 -24.76
CA PHE A 35 10.85 -14.75 -25.88
C PHE A 35 10.52 -16.11 -26.53
N HIS A 36 11.00 -16.32 -27.76
CA HIS A 36 10.96 -17.62 -28.44
C HIS A 36 12.19 -18.45 -28.07
N LEU A 37 11.95 -19.73 -27.79
CA LEU A 37 12.97 -20.70 -27.41
C LEU A 37 13.05 -21.82 -28.46
N THR A 38 14.23 -22.04 -29.03
CA THR A 38 14.49 -23.07 -30.05
C THR A 38 15.58 -24.05 -29.58
N GLY A 39 15.79 -25.15 -30.31
CA GLY A 39 16.87 -26.11 -30.02
C GLY A 39 16.63 -26.98 -28.78
N ILE A 40 15.37 -27.30 -28.49
CA ILE A 40 14.97 -28.10 -27.33
C ILE A 40 15.19 -29.59 -27.65
N GLU A 41 16.08 -30.24 -26.90
CA GLU A 41 16.31 -31.69 -27.02
C GLU A 41 15.04 -32.48 -26.69
N GLU A 42 14.77 -33.54 -27.44
CA GLU A 42 13.62 -34.45 -27.26
C GLU A 42 12.21 -33.85 -27.52
N TYR A 43 12.08 -32.57 -27.84
CA TYR A 43 10.80 -31.96 -28.23
C TYR A 43 10.50 -32.19 -29.72
N ASN A 44 9.44 -32.95 -30.02
CA ASN A 44 8.98 -33.21 -31.39
C ASN A 44 7.64 -32.52 -31.64
N GLU A 45 7.71 -31.30 -32.14
CA GLU A 45 6.57 -30.42 -32.40
C GLU A 45 5.54 -31.04 -33.36
N ALA A 46 6.00 -31.66 -34.46
CA ALA A 46 5.13 -32.26 -35.47
C ALA A 46 4.36 -33.48 -34.95
N GLU A 47 5.02 -34.32 -34.15
CA GLU A 47 4.38 -35.47 -33.52
C GLU A 47 3.37 -35.04 -32.44
N PHE A 48 3.72 -34.03 -31.65
CA PHE A 48 2.85 -33.52 -30.60
C PHE A 48 1.58 -32.88 -31.17
N PHE A 49 1.71 -32.12 -32.25
CA PHE A 49 0.57 -31.55 -32.96
C PHE A 49 -0.32 -32.64 -33.57
N LYS A 50 0.26 -33.65 -34.21
CA LYS A 50 -0.47 -34.77 -34.82
C LYS A 50 -1.40 -35.45 -33.80
N TRP A 51 -0.90 -35.77 -32.62
CA TRP A 51 -1.68 -36.45 -31.58
C TRP A 51 -2.68 -35.53 -30.87
N THR A 52 -2.33 -34.25 -30.69
CA THR A 52 -3.25 -33.22 -30.18
C THR A 52 -4.46 -33.07 -31.11
N LYS A 53 -4.22 -32.93 -32.42
CA LYS A 53 -5.28 -32.86 -33.44
C LYS A 53 -6.14 -34.12 -33.46
N TRP A 54 -5.51 -35.30 -33.47
CA TRP A 54 -6.21 -36.59 -33.43
C TRP A 54 -7.19 -36.69 -32.26
N PHE A 55 -6.78 -36.27 -31.05
CA PHE A 55 -7.64 -36.33 -29.87
C PHE A 55 -8.89 -35.47 -30.03
N PHE A 56 -8.73 -34.21 -30.47
CA PHE A 56 -9.86 -33.30 -30.61
C PHE A 56 -10.79 -33.65 -31.80
N GLU A 57 -10.32 -34.45 -32.75
CA GLU A 57 -11.14 -35.03 -33.84
C GLU A 57 -11.95 -36.27 -33.41
N LEU A 58 -11.71 -36.82 -32.21
CA LEU A 58 -12.55 -37.89 -31.66
C LEU A 58 -14.01 -37.42 -31.49
N SER A 59 -14.95 -38.36 -31.67
CA SER A 59 -16.38 -38.10 -31.44
C SER A 59 -16.61 -37.58 -30.02
N GLN A 60 -17.51 -36.60 -29.85
CA GLN A 60 -17.84 -36.02 -28.54
C GLN A 60 -18.21 -37.09 -27.50
N LYS A 61 -18.93 -38.15 -27.89
CA LYS A 61 -19.28 -39.29 -27.01
C LYS A 61 -18.05 -40.02 -26.44
N LYS A 62 -16.93 -40.06 -27.16
CA LYS A 62 -15.67 -40.64 -26.67
C LYS A 62 -14.93 -39.67 -25.74
N LYS A 63 -14.94 -38.37 -26.06
CA LYS A 63 -14.26 -37.35 -25.24
C LYS A 63 -14.95 -37.13 -23.89
N ILE A 64 -16.29 -37.06 -23.85
CA ILE A 64 -17.07 -36.90 -22.60
C ILE A 64 -16.86 -38.08 -21.63
N LYS A 65 -16.57 -39.30 -22.13
CA LYS A 65 -16.24 -40.44 -21.26
C LYS A 65 -14.90 -40.28 -20.51
N LEU A 66 -14.06 -39.35 -20.98
CA LEU A 66 -12.76 -39.03 -20.39
C LEU A 66 -12.85 -37.79 -19.49
N GLU A 67 -14.06 -37.33 -19.15
CA GLU A 67 -14.26 -36.24 -18.22
C GLU A 67 -13.89 -36.68 -16.80
N GLY A 68 -12.88 -36.03 -16.21
CA GLY A 68 -12.42 -36.34 -14.86
C GLY A 68 -13.37 -35.80 -13.79
N ARG A 69 -13.46 -36.47 -12.63
CA ARG A 69 -14.20 -35.93 -11.47
C ARG A 69 -13.57 -34.62 -10.99
N HIS A 70 -14.38 -33.58 -10.89
CA HIS A 70 -14.07 -32.38 -10.11
C HIS A 70 -14.23 -32.72 -8.62
N ASP A 71 -13.13 -32.99 -7.93
CA ASP A 71 -13.13 -32.92 -6.47
C ASP A 71 -13.01 -31.45 -6.06
N ASN A 72 -13.78 -31.03 -5.06
CA ASN A 72 -13.95 -29.66 -4.51
C ASN A 72 -12.66 -29.02 -3.92
N THR A 73 -11.49 -29.37 -4.42
CA THR A 73 -10.19 -28.80 -4.05
C THR A 73 -9.60 -28.14 -5.29
N ASP A 74 -9.05 -26.92 -5.14
CA ASP A 74 -8.45 -26.05 -6.18
C ASP A 74 -7.28 -26.68 -6.98
N THR A 75 -7.47 -27.86 -7.56
CA THR A 75 -6.49 -28.56 -8.37
C THR A 75 -7.02 -28.75 -9.80
N THR A 76 -6.09 -28.68 -10.75
CA THR A 76 -6.36 -28.69 -12.18
C THR A 76 -7.10 -29.98 -12.62
N PRO A 77 -8.17 -29.89 -13.42
CA PRO A 77 -8.89 -31.08 -13.87
C PRO A 77 -8.02 -31.95 -14.79
N ALA A 78 -7.96 -33.24 -14.48
CA ALA A 78 -7.35 -34.26 -15.33
C ALA A 78 -8.38 -34.81 -16.32
N GLY A 79 -7.97 -35.10 -17.56
CA GLY A 79 -8.88 -35.58 -18.59
C GLY A 79 -9.52 -34.49 -19.43
N TYR A 80 -10.61 -34.83 -20.10
CA TYR A 80 -11.34 -33.94 -20.99
C TYR A 80 -12.23 -32.96 -20.22
N PHE A 81 -12.29 -31.71 -20.65
CA PHE A 81 -13.25 -30.74 -20.13
C PHE A 81 -13.63 -29.69 -21.18
N HIS A 82 -14.85 -29.16 -21.07
CA HIS A 82 -15.36 -28.07 -21.90
C HIS A 82 -15.33 -26.75 -21.15
N ILE A 83 -14.95 -25.68 -21.84
CA ILE A 83 -14.99 -24.31 -21.32
C ILE A 83 -16.06 -23.55 -22.09
N LYS A 84 -17.18 -23.24 -21.41
CA LYS A 84 -18.24 -22.38 -21.91
C LYS A 84 -18.15 -21.02 -21.19
N SER A 85 -18.10 -19.94 -21.95
CA SER A 85 -18.09 -18.59 -21.41
C SER A 85 -19.03 -17.67 -22.17
N ASP A 86 -19.73 -16.81 -21.44
CA ASP A 86 -20.61 -15.77 -21.99
C ASP A 86 -19.85 -14.60 -22.62
N LYS A 87 -18.54 -14.48 -22.39
CA LYS A 87 -17.71 -13.34 -22.84
C LYS A 87 -16.55 -13.73 -23.76
N SER A 88 -16.35 -15.01 -24.03
CA SER A 88 -15.16 -15.49 -24.73
C SER A 88 -15.46 -16.74 -25.57
N THR A 89 -14.52 -17.10 -26.43
CA THR A 89 -14.69 -18.17 -27.41
C THR A 89 -14.80 -19.54 -26.74
N PRO A 90 -15.85 -20.35 -27.01
CA PRO A 90 -15.94 -21.70 -26.47
C PRO A 90 -14.69 -22.53 -26.82
N LYS A 91 -14.19 -23.30 -25.85
CA LYS A 91 -13.01 -24.15 -26.03
C LYS A 91 -13.26 -25.54 -25.49
N GLU A 92 -12.58 -26.52 -26.07
CA GLU A 92 -12.43 -27.84 -25.49
C GLU A 92 -10.97 -28.11 -25.12
N ALA A 93 -10.76 -28.87 -24.04
CA ALA A 93 -9.43 -29.05 -23.45
C ALA A 93 -9.21 -30.47 -22.92
N PHE A 94 -7.93 -30.83 -22.79
CA PHE A 94 -7.49 -32.04 -22.09
C PHE A 94 -6.31 -31.71 -21.18
N GLY A 95 -6.38 -32.13 -19.92
CA GLY A 95 -5.37 -31.83 -18.90
C GLY A 95 -4.70 -33.08 -18.34
N ILE A 96 -3.40 -32.98 -18.04
CA ILE A 96 -2.61 -33.99 -17.33
C ILE A 96 -2.32 -33.46 -15.93
N ARG A 97 -2.53 -34.29 -14.91
CA ARG A 97 -2.36 -33.91 -13.50
C ARG A 97 -1.09 -34.50 -12.90
N CYS A 98 -0.26 -33.64 -12.31
CA CYS A 98 0.83 -34.03 -11.43
C CYS A 98 0.42 -33.99 -9.96
N ILE A 99 0.51 -35.14 -9.27
CA ILE A 99 0.22 -35.24 -7.83
C ILE A 99 1.56 -35.27 -7.08
N ALA A 100 1.79 -34.34 -6.16
CA ALA A 100 3.07 -34.20 -5.47
C ALA A 100 3.30 -35.22 -4.32
N ASN A 101 2.54 -36.31 -4.23
CA ASN A 101 2.68 -37.30 -3.16
C ASN A 101 2.18 -38.67 -3.61
N THR A 102 3.07 -39.66 -3.66
CA THR A 102 2.67 -41.07 -3.64
C THR A 102 3.40 -41.76 -2.49
N GLU A 103 2.67 -42.06 -1.41
CA GLU A 103 3.11 -42.95 -0.32
C GLU A 103 3.50 -44.36 -0.83
N ASN A 104 3.24 -44.66 -2.11
CA ASN A 104 3.36 -45.99 -2.70
C ASN A 104 4.61 -46.22 -3.57
N GLY A 105 5.56 -45.27 -3.63
CA GLY A 105 6.81 -45.49 -4.37
C GLY A 105 6.60 -45.82 -5.86
N VAL A 106 5.64 -45.16 -6.51
CA VAL A 106 5.31 -45.36 -7.92
C VAL A 106 6.19 -44.46 -8.79
N ASP A 107 6.85 -45.06 -9.79
CA ASP A 107 7.55 -44.31 -10.83
C ASP A 107 6.53 -43.48 -11.65
N ASN A 108 6.69 -42.15 -11.62
CA ASN A 108 6.02 -41.15 -12.45
C ASN A 108 4.63 -40.63 -11.96
N PRO A 109 4.60 -39.77 -10.92
CA PRO A 109 3.38 -39.29 -10.25
C PRO A 109 2.54 -38.28 -11.06
N CYS A 110 2.91 -38.05 -12.32
CA CYS A 110 2.27 -37.10 -13.24
C CYS A 110 1.21 -37.69 -14.17
N PHE A 111 1.04 -39.02 -14.19
CA PHE A 111 0.16 -39.68 -15.17
C PHE A 111 -0.91 -40.56 -14.52
N GLU A 112 -0.79 -40.80 -13.21
CA GLU A 112 -1.70 -41.62 -12.42
C GLU A 112 -3.02 -40.86 -12.16
N GLY A 113 -4.16 -41.49 -12.42
CA GLY A 113 -5.48 -40.86 -12.27
C GLY A 113 -5.95 -39.99 -13.45
N THR A 114 -5.14 -39.80 -14.50
CA THR A 114 -5.59 -39.14 -15.73
C THR A 114 -6.40 -40.12 -16.60
N PRO A 115 -7.66 -39.83 -16.97
CA PRO A 115 -8.44 -40.69 -17.85
C PRO A 115 -7.95 -40.55 -19.30
N TRP A 116 -7.27 -41.58 -19.80
CA TRP A 116 -6.69 -41.60 -21.15
C TRP A 116 -7.66 -42.15 -22.21
N PRO A 117 -7.64 -41.63 -23.45
CA PRO A 117 -8.31 -42.29 -24.57
C PRO A 117 -7.66 -43.65 -24.88
N ASP A 118 -8.39 -44.55 -25.54
CA ASP A 118 -7.93 -45.87 -25.99
C ASP A 118 -6.86 -45.79 -27.12
N SER A 119 -5.74 -45.12 -26.86
CA SER A 119 -4.60 -44.98 -27.77
C SER A 119 -3.30 -44.82 -26.97
N ASN A 120 -2.51 -45.89 -26.93
CA ASN A 120 -1.18 -45.86 -26.29
C ASN A 120 -0.26 -44.82 -26.94
N ALA A 121 -0.38 -44.62 -28.26
CA ALA A 121 0.47 -43.68 -28.98
C ALA A 121 0.18 -42.21 -28.60
N PHE A 122 -1.09 -41.87 -28.32
CA PHE A 122 -1.44 -40.54 -27.79
C PHE A 122 -0.84 -40.33 -26.41
N ARG A 123 -0.98 -41.33 -25.52
CA ARG A 123 -0.43 -41.29 -24.17
C ARG A 123 1.10 -41.13 -24.19
N THR A 124 1.81 -41.96 -24.95
CA THR A 124 3.27 -41.87 -25.09
C THR A 124 3.71 -40.52 -25.65
N SER A 125 2.99 -39.96 -26.63
CA SER A 125 3.30 -38.63 -27.16
C SER A 125 3.11 -37.53 -26.09
N MET A 126 2.04 -37.59 -25.30
CA MET A 126 1.78 -36.64 -24.22
C MET A 126 2.81 -36.75 -23.08
N GLU A 127 3.20 -37.97 -22.70
CA GLU A 127 4.21 -38.25 -21.68
C GLU A 127 5.60 -37.74 -22.11
N ASN A 128 6.02 -38.04 -23.34
CA ASN A 128 7.32 -37.59 -23.86
C ASN A 128 7.40 -36.06 -23.94
N ASN A 129 6.34 -35.41 -24.43
CA ASN A 129 6.31 -33.94 -24.53
C ASN A 129 6.21 -33.29 -23.15
N HIS A 130 5.42 -33.83 -22.21
CA HIS A 130 5.42 -33.37 -20.81
C HIS A 130 6.84 -33.43 -20.21
N GLY A 131 7.56 -34.53 -20.42
CA GLY A 131 8.95 -34.69 -19.99
C GLY A 131 9.89 -33.65 -20.59
N ALA A 132 9.79 -33.37 -21.90
CA ALA A 132 10.58 -32.34 -22.55
C ALA A 132 10.29 -30.94 -21.98
N TYR A 133 9.01 -30.55 -21.83
CA TYR A 133 8.62 -29.27 -21.24
C TYR A 133 9.10 -29.12 -19.80
N LEU A 134 9.05 -30.19 -19.00
CA LEU A 134 9.52 -30.18 -17.62
C LEU A 134 11.04 -29.98 -17.52
N LYS A 135 11.81 -30.68 -18.37
CA LYS A 135 13.27 -30.51 -18.47
C LYS A 135 13.61 -29.07 -18.87
N THR A 136 12.94 -28.54 -19.90
CA THR A 136 13.12 -27.16 -20.35
C THR A 136 12.76 -26.15 -19.26
N MET A 137 11.65 -26.35 -18.56
CA MET A 137 11.22 -25.49 -17.45
C MET A 137 12.28 -25.41 -16.35
N ARG A 138 12.80 -26.56 -15.89
CA ARG A 138 13.85 -26.60 -14.85
C ARG A 138 15.12 -25.89 -15.29
N LEU A 139 15.54 -26.10 -16.53
CA LEU A 139 16.70 -25.43 -17.11
C LEU A 139 16.49 -23.91 -17.19
N MET A 140 15.32 -23.46 -17.66
CA MET A 140 14.98 -22.03 -17.71
C MET A 140 14.99 -21.39 -16.33
N MET A 141 14.41 -22.05 -15.32
CA MET A 141 14.40 -21.55 -13.95
C MET A 141 15.82 -21.39 -13.39
N SER A 142 16.71 -22.33 -13.70
CA SER A 142 18.13 -22.24 -13.32
C SER A 142 18.86 -21.06 -14.02
N LEU A 143 18.65 -20.88 -15.32
CA LEU A 143 19.29 -19.79 -16.08
C LEU A 143 18.73 -18.41 -15.72
N ILE A 144 17.41 -18.31 -15.49
CA ILE A 144 16.74 -17.09 -15.05
C ILE A 144 17.16 -16.74 -13.61
N GLY A 145 17.26 -17.72 -12.71
CA GLY A 145 17.76 -17.50 -11.35
C GLY A 145 19.18 -16.93 -11.35
N GLN A 146 20.06 -17.47 -12.21
CA GLN A 146 21.41 -16.94 -12.41
C GLN A 146 21.40 -15.53 -13.05
N ALA A 147 20.54 -15.28 -14.04
CA ALA A 147 20.38 -13.98 -14.68
C ALA A 147 19.90 -12.89 -13.71
N ALA A 148 18.98 -13.26 -12.82
CA ALA A 148 18.41 -12.40 -11.80
C ALA A 148 19.32 -12.19 -10.58
N SER A 149 20.46 -12.91 -10.50
CA SER A 149 21.34 -12.94 -9.33
C SER A 149 20.62 -13.42 -8.05
N MET A 150 19.69 -14.37 -8.19
CA MET A 150 19.00 -14.98 -7.05
C MET A 150 19.96 -15.83 -6.22
N ASP A 151 19.74 -15.90 -4.91
CA ASP A 151 20.49 -16.81 -4.06
C ASP A 151 20.25 -18.27 -4.48
N LYS A 152 21.25 -19.13 -4.22
CA LYS A 152 21.26 -20.51 -4.69
C LYS A 152 20.06 -21.32 -4.20
N ASN A 153 19.62 -21.06 -2.97
CA ASN A 153 18.54 -21.80 -2.33
C ASN A 153 17.18 -21.42 -2.94
N THR A 154 16.98 -20.13 -3.22
CA THR A 154 15.74 -19.63 -3.83
C THR A 154 15.51 -20.21 -5.22
N TRP A 155 16.51 -20.19 -6.12
CA TRP A 155 16.27 -20.73 -7.46
C TRP A 155 16.23 -22.27 -7.47
N GLN A 156 16.90 -22.96 -6.54
CA GLN A 156 16.75 -24.41 -6.37
C GLN A 156 15.33 -24.79 -5.92
N ALA A 157 14.75 -24.06 -4.96
CA ALA A 157 13.35 -24.25 -4.54
C ALA A 157 12.36 -24.00 -5.70
N LEU A 158 12.63 -23.00 -6.55
CA LEU A 158 11.83 -22.75 -7.76
C LEU A 158 11.92 -23.90 -8.78
N VAL A 159 13.10 -24.53 -8.92
CA VAL A 159 13.30 -25.70 -9.79
C VAL A 159 12.54 -26.93 -9.26
N GLU A 160 12.47 -27.12 -7.94
CA GLU A 160 11.67 -28.17 -7.32
C GLU A 160 10.16 -27.95 -7.51
N LEU A 161 9.69 -26.70 -7.30
CA LEU A 161 8.29 -26.32 -7.55
C LEU A 161 7.89 -26.50 -9.02
N ALA A 162 8.77 -26.18 -9.95
CA ALA A 162 8.56 -26.42 -11.38
C ALA A 162 8.33 -27.91 -11.69
N GLY A 163 8.87 -28.81 -10.86
CA GLY A 163 8.71 -30.27 -10.91
C GLY A 163 7.26 -30.76 -10.88
N ASN A 164 6.34 -29.98 -10.34
CA ASN A 164 4.93 -30.34 -10.15
C ASN A 164 3.98 -29.74 -11.21
N SER A 165 4.52 -29.32 -12.36
CA SER A 165 3.74 -28.65 -13.42
C SER A 165 2.93 -29.60 -14.29
N GLY A 166 1.64 -29.30 -14.46
CA GLY A 166 0.75 -30.02 -15.38
C GLY A 166 0.82 -29.50 -16.81
N LEU A 167 0.55 -30.38 -17.78
CA LEU A 167 0.41 -30.04 -19.21
C LEU A 167 -1.07 -29.98 -19.58
N LYS A 168 -1.46 -28.97 -20.35
CA LYS A 168 -2.83 -28.83 -20.86
C LYS A 168 -2.82 -28.55 -22.35
N ILE A 169 -3.74 -29.17 -23.09
CA ILE A 169 -3.98 -28.89 -24.51
C ILE A 169 -5.38 -28.31 -24.71
N PHE A 170 -5.51 -27.33 -25.60
CA PHE A 170 -6.75 -26.63 -25.88
C PHE A 170 -7.01 -26.54 -27.39
N LYS A 171 -8.29 -26.53 -27.76
CA LYS A 171 -8.76 -26.20 -29.11
C LYS A 171 -9.84 -25.12 -29.05
N ASP A 172 -9.67 -24.03 -29.80
CA ASP A 172 -10.69 -22.98 -29.96
C ASP A 172 -11.78 -23.44 -30.93
N LEU A 173 -13.05 -23.30 -30.52
CA LEU A 173 -14.22 -23.75 -31.28
C LEU A 173 -14.84 -22.64 -32.16
N SER A 174 -14.28 -21.43 -32.16
CA SER A 174 -14.99 -20.22 -32.64
C SER A 174 -14.16 -19.28 -33.51
N SER A 175 -12.99 -19.72 -33.99
CA SER A 175 -12.25 -19.00 -35.02
C SER A 175 -12.85 -19.27 -36.41
N PRO A 176 -13.49 -18.29 -37.11
CA PRO A 176 -13.56 -18.33 -38.57
C PRO A 176 -12.16 -18.05 -39.15
N PRO A 177 -11.82 -18.57 -40.35
CA PRO A 177 -10.52 -18.33 -40.95
C PRO A 177 -10.39 -16.83 -41.28
N ALA A 178 -9.49 -16.13 -40.58
CA ALA A 178 -9.09 -14.78 -40.96
C ALA A 178 -8.12 -14.89 -42.14
N ASP A 179 -8.51 -14.34 -43.28
CA ASP A 179 -7.72 -14.15 -44.51
C ASP A 179 -6.71 -15.26 -44.83
N GLY A 180 -7.24 -16.39 -45.34
CA GLY A 180 -6.46 -17.34 -46.15
C GLY A 180 -5.78 -18.51 -45.44
N GLY A 181 -5.96 -18.68 -44.12
CA GLY A 181 -5.49 -19.86 -43.38
C GLY A 181 -6.63 -20.77 -42.91
N ASP A 182 -6.72 -22.00 -43.46
CA ASP A 182 -7.79 -22.96 -43.17
C ASP A 182 -7.59 -23.74 -41.83
N GLY A 183 -8.32 -23.33 -40.79
CA GLY A 183 -8.89 -24.18 -39.74
C GLY A 183 -8.48 -23.89 -38.27
N PRO A 184 -8.82 -24.78 -37.30
CA PRO A 184 -8.79 -24.48 -35.87
C PRO A 184 -7.38 -24.30 -35.30
N ILE A 185 -7.25 -23.37 -34.35
CA ILE A 185 -6.01 -23.11 -33.59
C ILE A 185 -5.99 -23.99 -32.34
N TYR A 186 -4.84 -24.63 -32.11
CA TYR A 186 -4.57 -25.42 -30.91
C TYR A 186 -3.52 -24.72 -30.07
N THR A 187 -3.77 -24.56 -28.77
CA THR A 187 -2.87 -23.90 -27.83
C THR A 187 -2.51 -24.85 -26.71
N ILE A 188 -1.23 -24.91 -26.37
CA ILE A 188 -0.72 -25.84 -25.36
C ILE A 188 0.13 -25.08 -24.35
N PRO A 189 -0.47 -24.64 -23.23
CA PRO A 189 0.28 -24.07 -22.13
C PRO A 189 0.74 -25.16 -21.15
N PHE A 190 1.96 -24.98 -20.66
CA PHE A 190 2.55 -25.76 -19.58
C PHE A 190 2.78 -24.83 -18.39
N SER A 191 1.87 -24.89 -17.41
CA SER A 191 1.94 -24.11 -16.17
C SER A 191 1.02 -24.66 -15.09
N ILE A 192 1.31 -24.30 -13.83
CA ILE A 192 0.57 -24.77 -12.66
C ILE A 192 -0.77 -24.02 -12.51
N ASN A 193 -0.83 -22.70 -12.76
CA ASN A 193 -2.06 -21.88 -12.73
C ASN A 193 -1.80 -20.41 -13.16
N PRO A 194 -2.50 -19.77 -14.11
CA PRO A 194 -2.13 -18.43 -14.64
C PRO A 194 -1.98 -17.32 -13.59
N SER A 195 -2.78 -17.35 -12.52
CA SER A 195 -2.75 -16.36 -11.42
C SER A 195 -1.59 -16.55 -10.43
N SER A 196 -0.91 -17.69 -10.47
CA SER A 196 0.21 -18.03 -9.57
C SER A 196 1.38 -18.68 -10.31
N THR A 197 1.49 -18.43 -11.62
CA THR A 197 2.55 -19.02 -12.46
C THR A 197 3.85 -18.22 -12.30
N ILE A 198 4.97 -18.93 -12.18
CA ILE A 198 6.31 -18.33 -12.22
C ILE A 198 6.77 -18.17 -13.68
N LEU A 199 6.62 -19.22 -14.49
CA LEU A 199 6.97 -19.22 -15.90
C LEU A 199 5.93 -20.04 -16.68
N THR A 200 5.50 -19.54 -17.85
CA THR A 200 4.62 -20.28 -18.76
C THR A 200 5.38 -20.65 -20.02
N LEU A 201 5.35 -21.92 -20.40
CA LEU A 201 5.81 -22.39 -21.71
C LEU A 201 4.59 -22.65 -22.58
N CYS A 202 4.55 -22.09 -23.79
CA CYS A 202 3.41 -22.18 -24.69
C CYS A 202 3.85 -22.54 -26.11
N THR A 203 3.13 -23.46 -26.74
CA THR A 203 3.16 -23.66 -28.20
C THR A 203 1.77 -23.49 -28.81
N ASN A 204 1.73 -23.01 -30.05
CA ASN A 204 0.51 -22.79 -30.81
C ASN A 204 0.61 -23.45 -32.19
N PHE A 205 -0.46 -24.14 -32.59
CA PHE A 205 -0.56 -24.81 -33.88
C PHE A 205 -1.75 -24.33 -34.69
N SER A 206 -1.57 -24.22 -36.01
CA SER A 206 -2.64 -23.99 -36.98
C SER A 206 -2.80 -25.21 -37.90
N SER A 207 -4.04 -25.55 -38.27
CA SER A 207 -4.36 -26.76 -39.05
C SER A 207 -3.95 -26.73 -40.52
N SER A 208 -3.64 -25.55 -41.08
CA SER A 208 -3.15 -25.42 -42.44
C SER A 208 -1.64 -25.67 -42.47
N ALA A 209 -1.23 -26.93 -42.71
CA ALA A 209 0.14 -27.32 -42.99
C ALA A 209 0.61 -26.85 -44.39
N LYS A 210 0.48 -25.55 -44.69
CA LYS A 210 1.18 -24.90 -45.80
C LYS A 210 2.01 -23.75 -45.23
N PRO A 211 3.34 -23.76 -45.44
CA PRO A 211 4.23 -22.74 -44.92
C PRO A 211 3.96 -21.44 -45.69
N GLN A 212 3.25 -20.50 -45.07
CA GLN A 212 3.15 -19.15 -45.59
C GLN A 212 4.50 -18.46 -45.32
N ARG A 213 5.43 -18.69 -46.24
CA ARG A 213 6.64 -17.89 -46.45
C ARG A 213 6.18 -16.48 -46.79
N ASP A 214 6.01 -15.63 -45.76
CA ASP A 214 6.02 -14.19 -45.95
C ASP A 214 7.05 -13.53 -45.04
N ARG A 215 7.76 -12.60 -45.66
CA ARG A 215 9.12 -12.16 -45.35
C ARG A 215 9.20 -11.38 -44.03
N ASN A 216 9.47 -12.07 -42.91
CA ASN A 216 10.24 -11.59 -41.73
C ASN A 216 10.03 -12.44 -40.44
N SER A 217 9.28 -13.54 -40.49
CA SER A 217 9.15 -14.46 -39.34
C SER A 217 9.47 -15.90 -39.75
N SER A 218 10.76 -16.21 -39.76
CA SER A 218 11.27 -17.56 -39.99
C SER A 218 11.39 -18.34 -38.67
N ILE A 219 10.28 -18.68 -38.03
CA ILE A 219 10.34 -19.60 -36.88
C ILE A 219 9.14 -20.54 -36.93
N GLN A 220 9.38 -21.76 -37.41
CA GLN A 220 8.41 -22.85 -37.37
C GLN A 220 8.59 -23.77 -36.16
N ASP A 221 9.70 -23.66 -35.42
CA ASP A 221 10.02 -24.60 -34.34
C ASP A 221 10.40 -23.81 -33.09
N GLY A 222 9.50 -23.69 -32.11
CA GLY A 222 9.88 -23.03 -30.86
C GLY A 222 8.78 -22.86 -29.82
N ILE A 223 9.17 -22.97 -28.55
CA ILE A 223 8.31 -22.72 -27.40
C ILE A 223 8.39 -21.24 -27.04
N ILE A 224 7.26 -20.59 -26.82
CA ILE A 224 7.22 -19.25 -26.26
C ILE A 224 7.33 -19.37 -24.74
N VAL A 225 8.31 -18.67 -24.18
CA VAL A 225 8.51 -18.57 -22.73
C VAL A 225 8.01 -17.21 -22.27
N CYS A 226 7.10 -17.19 -21.29
CA CYS A 226 6.56 -15.97 -20.70
C CYS A 226 6.80 -15.92 -19.19
N ALA A 227 7.28 -14.79 -18.69
CA ALA A 227 7.35 -14.50 -17.26
C ALA A 227 5.93 -14.39 -16.68
N GLY A 228 5.71 -15.12 -15.58
CA GLY A 228 4.46 -15.08 -14.83
C GLY A 228 4.51 -14.06 -13.66
N PRO A 229 3.35 -13.77 -13.04
CA PRO A 229 3.25 -12.77 -11.96
C PRO A 229 4.16 -13.05 -10.76
N VAL A 230 4.44 -14.33 -10.48
CA VAL A 230 5.32 -14.71 -9.35
C VAL A 230 6.77 -14.38 -9.67
N LEU A 231 7.23 -14.56 -10.91
CA LEU A 231 8.59 -14.20 -11.30
C LEU A 231 8.79 -12.68 -11.31
N GLU A 232 7.78 -11.93 -11.74
CA GLU A 232 7.77 -10.47 -11.65
C GLU A 232 7.91 -10.01 -10.20
N SER A 233 7.12 -10.59 -9.29
CA SER A 233 7.19 -10.28 -7.86
C SER A 233 8.54 -10.66 -7.23
N LEU A 234 9.06 -11.86 -7.53
CA LEU A 234 10.35 -12.34 -7.01
C LEU A 234 11.53 -11.51 -7.51
N THR A 235 11.41 -10.93 -8.69
CA THR A 235 12.44 -10.07 -9.29
C THR A 235 12.17 -8.59 -9.07
N ASN A 236 11.20 -8.24 -8.21
CA ASN A 236 10.81 -6.88 -7.86
C ASN A 236 10.52 -6.01 -9.10
N GLY A 237 9.80 -6.57 -10.07
CA GLY A 237 9.42 -5.89 -11.32
C GLY A 237 10.49 -5.90 -12.41
N ARG A 238 11.68 -6.47 -12.19
CA ARG A 238 12.75 -6.53 -13.19
C ARG A 238 12.34 -7.32 -14.44
N TYR A 239 11.57 -8.39 -14.27
CA TYR A 239 11.00 -9.15 -15.39
C TYR A 239 9.48 -8.96 -15.41
N PRO A 240 8.96 -8.05 -16.25
CA PRO A 240 7.53 -7.77 -16.29
C PRO A 240 6.74 -9.01 -16.70
N HIS A 241 5.59 -9.22 -16.06
CA HIS A 241 4.66 -10.27 -16.46
C HIS A 241 4.15 -10.01 -17.88
N SER A 242 4.30 -10.99 -18.75
CA SER A 242 3.90 -10.85 -20.15
C SER A 242 2.56 -11.52 -20.41
N GLN A 243 1.51 -10.71 -20.57
CA GLN A 243 0.19 -11.14 -21.02
C GLN A 243 0.13 -11.40 -22.54
N LEU A 244 1.25 -11.20 -23.26
CA LEU A 244 1.27 -11.00 -24.72
C LEU A 244 0.63 -12.13 -25.55
N TRP A 245 0.39 -13.32 -25.01
CA TRP A 245 -0.16 -14.46 -25.75
C TRP A 245 -1.19 -15.29 -25.00
N LEU A 246 -1.41 -15.03 -23.71
CA LEU A 246 -2.64 -15.42 -23.03
C LEU A 246 -3.66 -14.34 -23.36
N THR A 247 -4.16 -14.33 -24.60
CA THR A 247 -5.23 -13.41 -25.03
C THR A 247 -6.25 -13.23 -23.92
N ASP A 248 -6.80 -12.01 -23.79
CA ASP A 248 -7.82 -11.51 -22.84
C ASP A 248 -9.02 -12.46 -22.55
N ARG A 249 -9.09 -13.58 -23.26
CA ARG A 249 -10.02 -14.70 -23.11
C ARG A 249 -9.66 -15.72 -22.03
N TYR A 250 -8.40 -15.87 -21.61
CA TYR A 250 -8.04 -16.92 -20.65
C TYR A 250 -8.35 -16.57 -19.18
N HIS A 251 -8.24 -15.30 -18.78
CA HIS A 251 -8.44 -14.88 -17.39
C HIS A 251 -9.92 -14.71 -17.00
N ALA A 252 -10.80 -14.42 -17.96
CA ALA A 252 -12.22 -14.17 -17.67
C ALA A 252 -13.02 -15.45 -17.34
N GLU A 253 -12.50 -16.64 -17.67
CA GLU A 253 -13.33 -17.85 -17.76
C GLU A 253 -13.20 -18.82 -16.59
N MET A 254 -12.10 -18.81 -15.84
CA MET A 254 -12.02 -19.58 -14.58
C MET A 254 -12.81 -18.94 -13.44
N HIS A 255 -13.16 -17.65 -13.54
CA HIS A 255 -14.00 -16.97 -12.56
C HIS A 255 -15.49 -17.41 -12.60
N LEU A 256 -15.94 -18.07 -13.67
CA LEU A 256 -17.37 -18.40 -13.85
C LEU A 256 -17.83 -19.71 -13.16
N ASN A 257 -16.92 -20.58 -12.71
CA ASN A 257 -17.30 -21.83 -12.06
C ASN A 257 -17.74 -21.71 -10.59
N SER A 258 -17.85 -20.48 -10.06
CA SER A 258 -18.42 -20.22 -8.74
C SER A 258 -19.96 -20.05 -8.74
N LYS A 259 -20.62 -20.17 -9.91
CA LYS A 259 -22.08 -20.10 -10.03
C LYS A 259 -22.67 -21.35 -10.69
N LEU A 260 -22.74 -22.43 -9.91
CA LEU A 260 -23.64 -23.56 -10.16
C LEU A 260 -24.20 -24.02 -8.81
N ASP A 261 -25.16 -23.25 -8.30
CA ASP A 261 -26.05 -23.68 -7.22
C ASP A 261 -27.05 -24.71 -7.77
N GLN A 262 -26.94 -25.97 -7.36
CA GLN A 262 -28.10 -26.84 -7.11
C GLN A 262 -27.81 -27.77 -5.92
N PRO A 263 -28.76 -27.92 -4.98
CA PRO A 263 -28.59 -28.76 -3.80
C PRO A 263 -28.97 -30.21 -4.13
N ILE A 264 -28.13 -31.17 -3.77
CA ILE A 264 -28.53 -32.58 -3.66
C ILE A 264 -28.28 -33.01 -2.21
N LYS A 265 -29.38 -33.34 -1.54
CA LYS A 265 -29.43 -34.05 -0.25
C LYS A 265 -28.88 -35.45 -0.45
N ASP A 266 -28.09 -35.96 0.50
CA ASP A 266 -28.45 -37.18 1.24
C ASP A 266 -27.44 -37.51 2.35
N ASP A 267 -27.99 -38.15 3.38
CA ASP A 267 -27.44 -38.51 4.67
C ASP A 267 -26.44 -39.69 4.65
N HIS A 268 -25.74 -39.84 5.80
CA HIS A 268 -25.01 -41.01 6.30
C HIS A 268 -23.53 -41.19 5.91
N LEU A 269 -22.59 -41.09 6.88
CA LEU A 269 -22.02 -42.22 7.63
C LEU A 269 -20.85 -41.77 8.55
N VAL A 270 -20.61 -42.53 9.62
CA VAL A 270 -19.79 -42.22 10.81
C VAL A 270 -18.53 -43.12 10.87
N LEU A 271 -17.33 -42.51 11.08
CA LEU A 271 -16.06 -42.99 11.74
C LEU A 271 -15.42 -44.35 11.32
N PRO A 272 -14.18 -44.79 11.75
CA PRO A 272 -13.16 -44.23 12.66
C PRO A 272 -11.66 -44.28 12.18
N LEU A 273 -10.74 -43.85 13.07
CA LEU A 273 -9.27 -43.91 13.01
C LEU A 273 -8.67 -45.34 13.00
N SER A 274 -7.45 -45.52 12.45
CA SER A 274 -6.37 -46.33 13.06
C SER A 274 -5.00 -46.24 12.33
N ASP A 275 -3.96 -45.93 13.11
CA ASP A 275 -2.63 -46.58 13.24
C ASP A 275 -1.54 -46.58 12.13
N THR A 276 -0.42 -45.92 12.51
CA THR A 276 1.02 -46.29 12.41
C THR A 276 1.62 -46.83 11.10
N LEU A 277 2.73 -46.22 10.64
CA LEU A 277 3.99 -46.94 10.34
C LEU A 277 5.20 -46.03 10.01
N GLN A 278 6.37 -46.56 10.36
CA GLN A 278 7.70 -45.96 10.37
C GLN A 278 8.51 -46.18 9.07
N ILE A 279 9.30 -45.15 8.69
CA ILE A 279 10.70 -45.17 8.19
C ILE A 279 11.04 -45.90 6.86
N LYS A 280 11.61 -45.18 5.86
CA LYS A 280 13.02 -45.25 5.35
C LYS A 280 13.24 -44.48 4.03
N SER A 281 14.34 -43.72 3.94
CA SER A 281 14.92 -43.26 2.67
C SER A 281 15.69 -44.39 1.96
N PRO A 282 15.95 -44.28 0.64
CA PRO A 282 17.29 -43.87 0.21
C PRO A 282 17.35 -43.00 -1.07
N ALA A 283 18.55 -42.47 -1.29
CA ALA A 283 18.98 -41.42 -2.21
C ALA A 283 19.15 -41.82 -3.70
N THR A 284 19.21 -40.81 -4.59
CA THR A 284 20.42 -40.55 -5.41
C THR A 284 20.37 -39.16 -6.07
N VAL A 285 21.30 -38.29 -5.65
CA VAL A 285 21.51 -36.90 -6.11
C VAL A 285 22.74 -36.89 -7.01
N TRP A 286 22.67 -36.22 -8.17
CA TRP A 286 23.85 -35.79 -8.92
C TRP A 286 24.40 -34.51 -8.28
N SER A 287 25.61 -34.58 -7.72
CA SER A 287 26.31 -33.46 -7.09
C SER A 287 26.95 -32.55 -8.14
N ILE A 288 26.65 -31.26 -8.10
CA ILE A 288 27.47 -30.22 -8.74
C ILE A 288 28.23 -29.48 -7.64
N ASP A 289 29.55 -29.57 -7.74
CA ASP A 289 30.54 -29.09 -6.80
C ASP A 289 30.58 -27.54 -6.80
N THR A 290 30.39 -26.93 -5.63
CA THR A 290 30.61 -25.50 -5.42
C THR A 290 31.27 -25.32 -4.05
N SER A 291 32.59 -25.41 -3.99
CA SER A 291 33.36 -25.10 -2.79
C SER A 291 33.65 -23.58 -2.68
N PRO A 292 33.73 -22.99 -1.47
CA PRO A 292 33.76 -21.55 -1.25
C PRO A 292 35.13 -21.02 -0.77
N LEU A 293 35.38 -19.72 -0.96
CA LEU A 293 36.44 -18.97 -0.24
C LEU A 293 35.79 -18.09 0.84
N GLU A 294 36.41 -18.16 2.02
CA GLU A 294 36.10 -17.68 3.38
C GLU A 294 35.55 -16.23 3.51
N THR A 295 34.85 -15.81 4.57
CA THR A 295 35.18 -15.96 6.00
C THR A 295 33.98 -15.65 6.90
N LYS A 296 33.87 -16.39 8.01
CA LYS A 296 32.90 -16.25 9.12
C LYS A 296 32.98 -14.90 9.84
N LYS A 297 31.82 -14.30 10.13
CA LYS A 297 31.41 -13.92 11.50
C LYS A 297 29.90 -13.65 11.57
N ASP A 298 29.31 -14.16 12.65
CA ASP A 298 28.00 -13.82 13.21
C ASP A 298 26.75 -14.49 12.57
N LEU A 299 26.53 -15.75 12.95
CA LEU A 299 25.24 -16.44 12.84
C LEU A 299 25.03 -17.29 14.10
N GLU A 300 24.38 -16.71 15.11
CA GLU A 300 23.64 -17.46 16.12
C GLU A 300 22.15 -17.24 15.82
N ALA A 301 21.50 -18.23 15.21
CA ALA A 301 20.05 -18.36 15.20
C ALA A 301 19.73 -19.76 15.73
N SER A 302 19.03 -19.79 16.86
CA SER A 302 18.57 -20.99 17.54
C SER A 302 17.73 -21.86 16.60
N SER A 303 18.17 -23.10 16.44
CA SER A 303 17.42 -24.21 15.86
C SER A 303 16.25 -24.58 16.78
N GLU A 304 15.01 -24.37 16.34
CA GLU A 304 13.87 -25.16 16.82
C GLU A 304 13.43 -26.10 15.70
N ASP A 305 13.37 -27.38 16.06
CA ASP A 305 13.06 -28.51 15.19
C ASP A 305 11.65 -28.40 14.58
N ILE A 306 11.58 -28.45 13.25
CA ILE A 306 10.31 -28.53 12.53
C ILE A 306 9.82 -29.97 12.60
N PHE A 307 8.92 -30.24 13.55
CA PHE A 307 8.06 -31.42 13.53
C PHE A 307 6.93 -31.20 12.51
N ILE A 308 6.89 -32.05 11.48
CA ILE A 308 5.75 -32.16 10.57
C ILE A 308 4.79 -33.17 11.17
N ASP A 309 3.66 -32.71 11.69
CA ASP A 309 2.54 -33.56 12.11
C ASP A 309 1.72 -33.97 10.88
N THR A 310 1.63 -35.28 10.63
CA THR A 310 1.07 -35.93 9.44
C THR A 310 -0.42 -36.25 9.56
N THR A 311 -1.23 -35.38 10.16
CA THR A 311 -2.68 -35.56 10.19
C THR A 311 -3.38 -34.53 9.32
N GLY A 312 -3.77 -34.96 8.12
CA GLY A 312 -4.43 -34.15 7.10
C GLY A 312 -5.71 -33.50 7.61
N LYS A 313 -5.63 -32.20 7.88
CA LYS A 313 -6.71 -31.19 7.82
C LYS A 313 -6.06 -29.83 8.08
N HIS A 314 -5.78 -29.07 7.01
CA HIS A 314 -5.98 -27.62 6.91
C HIS A 314 -5.32 -27.03 5.64
N LYS A 315 -6.08 -26.11 5.02
CA LYS A 315 -5.71 -24.98 4.13
C LYS A 315 -4.22 -24.88 3.78
N ILE A 316 -3.88 -25.05 2.50
CA ILE A 316 -2.55 -24.75 1.94
C ILE A 316 -2.26 -23.26 2.21
N SER A 317 -1.51 -22.98 3.25
CA SER A 317 -0.89 -21.68 3.45
C SER A 317 0.21 -21.55 2.40
N VAL A 318 0.03 -20.63 1.45
CA VAL A 318 1.11 -20.10 0.62
C VAL A 318 2.23 -19.69 1.58
N LEU A 319 3.32 -20.45 1.58
CA LEU A 319 4.52 -20.13 2.34
C LEU A 319 5.25 -19.00 1.59
N SER A 320 4.65 -17.81 1.62
CA SER A 320 5.37 -16.58 1.36
C SER A 320 6.39 -16.45 2.49
N LEU A 321 7.69 -16.55 2.18
CA LEU A 321 8.76 -16.09 3.06
C LEU A 321 8.43 -14.63 3.42
N GLU A 322 7.81 -14.44 4.58
CA GLU A 322 7.64 -13.15 5.22
C GLU A 322 9.08 -12.69 5.51
N ILE A 323 9.61 -11.77 4.69
CA ILE A 323 10.76 -10.97 5.13
C ILE A 323 10.20 -10.13 6.26
N LYS A 324 10.25 -10.68 7.47
CA LYS A 324 9.79 -10.02 8.68
C LYS A 324 10.74 -8.85 8.88
N GLU A 325 10.27 -7.64 8.58
CA GLU A 325 11.02 -6.43 8.87
C GLU A 325 11.41 -6.47 10.35
N SER A 326 12.71 -6.47 10.63
CA SER A 326 13.19 -6.44 12.00
C SER A 326 12.76 -5.13 12.64
N PHE A 327 12.31 -5.19 13.90
CA PHE A 327 11.95 -4.02 14.70
C PHE A 327 13.03 -2.92 14.64
N CYS A 328 14.31 -3.32 14.69
CA CYS A 328 15.45 -2.42 14.63
C CYS A 328 15.60 -1.74 13.25
N SER A 329 15.36 -2.48 12.17
CA SER A 329 15.40 -1.92 10.80
C SER A 329 14.34 -0.85 10.61
N MET A 330 13.12 -1.12 11.08
CA MET A 330 12.01 -0.16 10.98
C MET A 330 12.25 1.09 11.82
N LEU A 331 12.75 0.93 13.05
CA LEU A 331 13.06 2.06 13.91
C LEU A 331 14.12 2.96 13.27
N THR A 332 15.15 2.36 12.67
CA THR A 332 16.25 3.11 12.02
C THR A 332 15.77 3.84 10.77
N GLU A 333 14.88 3.23 9.97
CA GLU A 333 14.30 3.83 8.77
C GLU A 333 13.41 5.03 9.08
N VAL A 334 12.60 4.96 10.14
CA VAL A 334 11.62 6.00 10.48
C VAL A 334 12.22 7.12 11.33
N LEU A 335 13.34 6.87 12.04
CA LEU A 335 13.93 7.83 12.99
C LEU A 335 14.31 9.18 12.35
N PHE A 336 15.04 9.16 11.23
CA PHE A 336 15.46 10.41 10.58
C PHE A 336 14.27 11.22 10.03
N PRO A 337 13.35 10.62 9.25
CA PRO A 337 12.09 11.26 8.87
C PRO A 337 11.33 11.88 10.04
N PHE A 338 11.22 11.14 11.14
CA PHE A 338 10.49 11.53 12.33
C PHE A 338 11.12 12.75 13.02
N LEU A 339 12.45 12.77 13.20
CA LEU A 339 13.15 13.91 13.79
C LEU A 339 13.06 15.15 12.91
N MET A 340 13.25 15.00 11.59
CA MET A 340 13.14 16.11 10.63
C MET A 340 11.74 16.71 10.61
N ALA A 341 10.70 15.85 10.57
CA ALA A 341 9.31 16.29 10.64
C ALA A 341 9.03 17.01 11.96
N GLY A 342 9.40 16.41 13.10
CA GLY A 342 9.14 17.00 14.42
C GLY A 342 9.82 18.35 14.64
N MET A 343 11.04 18.56 14.13
CA MET A 343 11.68 19.87 14.19
C MET A 343 10.95 20.94 13.38
N GLY A 344 10.41 20.59 12.21
CA GLY A 344 9.58 21.50 11.42
C GLY A 344 8.29 21.90 12.13
N VAL A 345 7.66 20.94 12.79
CA VAL A 345 6.45 21.17 13.60
C VAL A 345 6.75 21.98 14.88
N VAL A 346 7.90 21.77 15.52
CA VAL A 346 8.39 22.65 16.60
C VAL A 346 8.55 24.08 16.10
N GLY A 347 9.11 24.26 14.89
CA GLY A 347 9.18 25.56 14.23
C GLY A 347 7.80 26.21 14.04
N ALA A 348 6.80 25.43 13.60
CA ALA A 348 5.43 25.92 13.49
C ALA A 348 4.83 26.29 14.86
N GLY A 349 5.11 25.52 15.92
CA GLY A 349 4.74 25.87 17.29
C GLY A 349 5.33 27.19 17.77
N LEU A 350 6.62 27.43 17.49
CA LEU A 350 7.27 28.70 17.80
C LEU A 350 6.67 29.88 17.02
N VAL A 351 6.34 29.67 15.74
CA VAL A 351 5.61 30.68 14.96
C VAL A 351 4.24 30.94 15.58
N LEU A 352 3.48 29.91 15.95
CA LEU A 352 2.15 30.06 16.57
C LEU A 352 2.22 30.88 17.85
N ASP A 353 3.25 30.64 18.64
CA ASP A 353 3.47 31.32 19.91
C ASP A 353 3.88 32.78 19.78
N ILE A 354 4.60 33.14 18.72
CA ILE A 354 4.90 34.55 18.43
C ILE A 354 3.62 35.26 17.95
N VAL A 355 2.87 34.62 17.06
CA VAL A 355 1.74 35.27 16.37
C VAL A 355 0.48 35.34 17.22
N GLN A 356 0.33 34.49 18.24
CA GLN A 356 -0.80 34.57 19.17
C GLN A 356 -0.93 35.95 19.84
N HIS A 357 0.18 36.68 19.96
CA HIS A 357 0.25 38.01 20.57
C HIS A 357 0.00 39.16 19.58
N TRP A 358 -0.20 38.88 18.29
CA TRP A 358 -0.44 39.92 17.28
C TRP A 358 -1.89 40.41 17.31
N ASP A 359 -2.10 41.68 16.95
CA ASP A 359 -3.41 42.35 17.03
C ASP A 359 -4.53 41.58 16.31
N VAL A 360 -4.24 41.00 15.14
CA VAL A 360 -5.24 40.23 14.38
C VAL A 360 -5.72 38.98 15.13
N PHE A 361 -4.84 38.29 15.86
CA PHE A 361 -5.18 37.07 16.60
C PHE A 361 -5.84 37.40 17.95
N GLN A 362 -5.52 38.54 18.55
CA GLN A 362 -6.15 39.01 19.79
C GLN A 362 -7.56 39.56 19.55
N ASN A 363 -7.77 40.24 18.41
CA ASN A 363 -9.07 40.83 18.07
C ASN A 363 -10.01 39.83 17.38
N VAL A 364 -9.47 38.85 16.66
CA VAL A 364 -10.25 37.84 15.91
C VAL A 364 -9.82 36.42 16.33
N GLY A 365 -10.23 36.02 17.54
CA GLY A 365 -9.91 34.71 18.14
C GLY A 365 -10.34 33.51 17.28
N THR A 366 -11.43 33.67 16.51
CA THR A 366 -11.92 32.68 15.52
C THR A 366 -10.83 32.17 14.57
N ILE A 367 -9.75 32.93 14.34
CA ILE A 367 -8.61 32.47 13.53
C ILE A 367 -7.93 31.25 14.16
N PHE A 368 -7.87 31.12 15.49
CA PHE A 368 -7.36 29.92 16.16
C PHE A 368 -8.21 28.68 15.86
N ILE A 369 -9.52 28.84 15.71
CA ILE A 369 -10.44 27.73 15.36
C ILE A 369 -10.11 27.14 13.98
N MET A 370 -9.66 27.97 13.02
CA MET A 370 -9.29 27.47 11.69
C MET A 370 -7.87 26.92 11.61
N ILE A 371 -6.97 27.20 12.56
CA ILE A 371 -5.55 26.79 12.49
C ILE A 371 -5.42 25.27 12.34
N PRO A 372 -5.94 24.40 13.24
CA PRO A 372 -5.79 22.96 13.07
C PRO A 372 -6.44 22.44 11.79
N ALA A 373 -7.55 23.05 11.38
CA ALA A 373 -8.23 22.70 10.14
C ALA A 373 -7.34 22.98 8.90
N LEU A 374 -6.67 24.13 8.86
CA LEU A 374 -5.74 24.49 7.77
C LEU A 374 -4.44 23.68 7.84
N LEU A 375 -3.88 23.41 9.03
CA LEU A 375 -2.71 22.53 9.18
C LEU A 375 -3.04 21.08 8.75
N GLY A 376 -4.26 20.63 9.00
CA GLY A 376 -4.79 19.34 8.54
C GLY A 376 -4.82 19.18 7.01
N LEU A 377 -4.72 20.29 6.23
CA LEU A 377 -4.59 20.23 4.77
C LEU A 377 -3.37 19.42 4.32
N LYS A 378 -2.31 19.34 5.13
CA LYS A 378 -1.15 18.51 4.79
C LYS A 378 -1.51 17.03 4.69
N GLY A 379 -2.30 16.52 5.64
CA GLY A 379 -2.76 15.12 5.64
C GLY A 379 -3.76 14.87 4.52
N ASN A 380 -4.59 15.88 4.24
CA ASN A 380 -5.71 15.77 3.32
C ASN A 380 -5.29 15.88 1.84
N LEU A 381 -4.48 16.87 1.50
CA LEU A 381 -4.16 17.26 0.12
C LEU A 381 -2.71 16.96 -0.25
N GLU A 382 -1.77 17.24 0.65
CA GLU A 382 -0.35 17.23 0.30
C GLU A 382 0.24 15.84 0.39
N MET A 383 -0.06 15.11 1.47
CA MET A 383 0.36 13.73 1.65
C MET A 383 -0.32 12.81 0.64
N THR A 384 -1.59 13.08 0.29
CA THR A 384 -2.29 12.34 -0.77
C THR A 384 -1.72 12.67 -2.15
N LEU A 385 -1.35 13.93 -2.42
CA LEU A 385 -0.61 14.32 -3.63
C LEU A 385 0.74 13.59 -3.70
N ALA A 386 1.53 13.63 -2.63
CA ALA A 386 2.85 13.03 -2.56
C ALA A 386 2.78 11.51 -2.80
N SER A 387 1.84 10.82 -2.15
CA SER A 387 1.60 9.39 -2.34
C SER A 387 1.23 9.06 -3.79
N ARG A 388 0.31 9.83 -4.41
CA ARG A 388 -0.07 9.62 -5.83
C ARG A 388 1.10 9.80 -6.78
N LEU A 389 1.86 10.89 -6.61
CA LEU A 389 3.01 11.20 -7.45
C LEU A 389 4.14 10.19 -7.26
N SER A 390 4.39 9.77 -6.02
CA SER A 390 5.39 8.75 -5.70
C SER A 390 5.01 7.39 -6.29
N THR A 391 3.73 7.02 -6.23
CA THR A 391 3.23 5.81 -6.91
C THR A 391 3.49 5.88 -8.42
N GLN A 392 3.23 7.02 -9.06
CA GLN A 392 3.52 7.19 -10.50
C GLN A 392 5.03 7.18 -10.81
N ALA A 393 5.86 7.71 -9.88
CA ALA A 393 7.31 7.64 -9.97
C ALA A 393 7.81 6.19 -9.91
N ASN A 394 7.30 5.41 -8.97
CA ASN A 394 7.68 4.01 -8.76
C ASN A 394 7.19 3.09 -9.90
N LEU A 395 6.07 3.43 -10.55
CA LEU A 395 5.55 2.71 -11.73
C LEU A 395 6.29 3.03 -13.04
N GLY A 396 7.31 3.90 -13.03
CA GLY A 396 8.07 4.26 -14.23
C GLY A 396 7.35 5.23 -15.18
N HIS A 397 6.23 5.82 -14.77
CA HIS A 397 5.47 6.78 -15.57
C HIS A 397 6.09 8.21 -15.56
N MET A 398 7.28 8.38 -14.98
CA MET A 398 8.01 9.66 -14.94
C MET A 398 9.17 9.76 -15.93
N ASP A 399 9.22 8.91 -16.95
CA ASP A 399 10.31 8.94 -17.95
C ASP A 399 10.14 10.02 -19.03
N LYS A 400 8.89 10.36 -19.40
CA LYS A 400 8.61 11.37 -20.43
C LYS A 400 8.23 12.71 -19.83
N LYS A 401 8.95 13.77 -20.23
CA LYS A 401 8.68 15.16 -19.80
C LYS A 401 7.23 15.62 -20.02
N SER A 402 6.57 15.16 -21.08
CA SER A 402 5.17 15.48 -21.38
C SER A 402 4.19 14.82 -20.41
N GLU A 403 4.46 13.59 -19.99
CA GLU A 403 3.64 12.83 -19.04
C GLU A 403 3.81 13.41 -17.63
N ILE A 404 5.05 13.74 -17.23
CA ILE A 404 5.33 14.45 -15.97
C ILE A 404 4.60 15.79 -15.92
N LEU A 405 4.68 16.59 -17.00
CA LEU A 405 4.04 17.91 -17.02
C LEU A 405 2.51 17.81 -16.99
N LEU A 406 1.93 16.80 -17.63
CA LEU A 406 0.49 16.55 -17.59
C LEU A 406 0.06 16.11 -16.19
N LEU A 407 0.79 15.17 -15.58
CA LEU A 407 0.54 14.68 -14.22
C LEU A 407 0.64 15.82 -13.21
N ALA A 408 1.70 16.64 -13.30
CA ALA A 408 1.90 17.80 -12.43
C ALA A 408 0.77 18.83 -12.58
N LYS A 409 0.40 19.20 -13.82
CA LYS A 409 -0.66 20.19 -14.06
C LYS A 409 -2.03 19.74 -13.58
N THR A 410 -2.38 18.47 -13.80
CA THR A 410 -3.70 17.93 -13.44
C THR A 410 -3.84 17.74 -11.93
N ASN A 411 -2.79 17.26 -11.25
CA ASN A 411 -2.77 17.16 -9.80
C ASN A 411 -2.71 18.52 -9.11
N MET A 412 -1.90 19.46 -9.63
CA MET A 412 -1.86 20.83 -9.09
C MET A 412 -3.22 21.51 -9.21
N ALA A 413 -3.90 21.36 -10.35
CA ALA A 413 -5.25 21.89 -10.51
C ALA A 413 -6.24 21.23 -9.53
N LEU A 414 -6.15 19.93 -9.30
CA LEU A 414 -7.00 19.22 -8.35
C LEU A 414 -6.80 19.76 -6.91
N VAL A 415 -5.55 19.91 -6.50
CA VAL A 415 -5.19 20.46 -5.18
C VAL A 415 -5.70 21.89 -5.03
N GLN A 416 -5.64 22.72 -6.08
CA GLN A 416 -6.22 24.08 -6.04
C GLN A 416 -7.74 24.09 -5.89
N VAL A 417 -8.46 23.20 -6.58
CA VAL A 417 -9.91 23.06 -6.37
C VAL A 417 -10.21 22.68 -4.93
N GLN A 418 -9.50 21.68 -4.40
CA GLN A 418 -9.70 21.22 -3.04
C GLN A 418 -9.33 22.30 -2.02
N ALA A 419 -8.21 22.99 -2.18
CA ALA A 419 -7.77 24.05 -1.27
C ALA A 419 -8.76 25.22 -1.18
N ILE A 420 -9.30 25.69 -2.32
CA ILE A 420 -10.29 26.78 -2.31
C ILE A 420 -11.59 26.34 -1.62
N VAL A 421 -12.12 25.17 -1.98
CA VAL A 421 -13.38 24.65 -1.40
C VAL A 421 -13.20 24.36 0.09
N VAL A 422 -12.08 23.76 0.46
CA VAL A 422 -11.79 23.42 1.85
C VAL A 422 -11.50 24.66 2.68
N GLY A 423 -10.81 25.67 2.14
CA GLY A 423 -10.60 26.96 2.81
C GLY A 423 -11.91 27.69 3.10
N LEU A 424 -12.82 27.74 2.11
CA LEU A 424 -14.19 28.26 2.29
C LEU A 424 -14.98 27.49 3.36
N PHE A 425 -14.86 26.17 3.36
CA PHE A 425 -15.56 25.32 4.30
C PHE A 425 -15.01 25.48 5.72
N ALA A 426 -13.67 25.54 5.87
CA ALA A 426 -13.00 25.76 7.14
C ALA A 426 -13.38 27.09 7.76
N SER A 427 -13.41 28.18 6.96
CA SER A 427 -13.82 29.50 7.47
C SER A 427 -15.29 29.51 7.88
N LEU A 428 -16.17 28.87 7.11
CA LEU A 428 -17.59 28.76 7.46
C LEU A 428 -17.78 28.01 8.79
N VAL A 429 -17.11 26.88 8.97
CA VAL A 429 -17.18 26.09 10.21
C VAL A 429 -16.62 26.89 11.38
N ALA A 430 -15.48 27.58 11.19
CA ALA A 430 -14.87 28.42 12.22
C ALA A 430 -15.81 29.57 12.64
N ILE A 431 -16.43 30.27 11.71
CA ILE A 431 -17.40 31.35 12.00
C ILE A 431 -18.61 30.81 12.78
N ILE A 432 -19.16 29.66 12.37
CA ILE A 432 -20.29 29.02 13.09
C ILE A 432 -19.88 28.66 14.53
N MET A 433 -18.67 28.12 14.70
CA MET A 433 -18.13 27.75 16.01
C MET A 433 -17.83 28.98 16.87
N GLY A 434 -17.27 30.06 16.30
CA GLY A 434 -17.01 31.32 16.99
C GLY A 434 -18.28 31.99 17.50
N PHE A 435 -19.35 32.00 16.69
CA PHE A 435 -20.66 32.44 17.18
C PHE A 435 -21.20 31.56 18.31
N SER A 436 -20.91 30.25 18.29
CA SER A 436 -21.33 29.33 19.35
C SER A 436 -20.54 29.50 20.65
N THR A 437 -19.31 30.02 20.60
CA THR A 437 -18.48 30.33 21.79
C THR A 437 -18.77 31.73 22.34
N GLY A 438 -19.62 32.51 21.68
CA GLY A 438 -20.05 33.84 22.11
C GLY A 438 -19.19 34.98 21.55
N GLU A 439 -18.33 34.72 20.57
CA GLU A 439 -17.57 35.77 19.88
C GLU A 439 -18.51 36.70 19.10
N VAL A 440 -18.22 38.01 19.16
CA VAL A 440 -18.97 39.04 18.45
C VAL A 440 -18.22 39.34 17.14
N LEU A 441 -18.59 38.64 16.07
CA LEU A 441 -18.00 38.83 14.75
C LEU A 441 -18.86 39.77 13.90
N ASP A 442 -18.24 40.81 13.37
CA ASP A 442 -18.88 41.67 12.38
C ASP A 442 -18.80 41.07 10.96
N PHE A 443 -19.39 41.74 9.98
CA PHE A 443 -19.32 41.29 8.59
C PHE A 443 -17.91 41.33 8.03
N ASN A 444 -17.10 42.32 8.42
CA ASN A 444 -15.72 42.48 7.94
C ASN A 444 -14.82 41.36 8.49
N ASP A 445 -14.99 40.98 9.75
CA ASP A 445 -14.33 39.85 10.43
C ASP A 445 -14.65 38.54 9.71
N CYS A 446 -15.93 38.29 9.42
CA CYS A 446 -16.36 37.12 8.66
C CYS A 446 -15.70 37.07 7.27
N MET A 447 -15.60 38.21 6.58
CA MET A 447 -14.93 38.31 5.29
C MET A 447 -13.41 38.16 5.40
N LEU A 448 -12.80 38.71 6.45
CA LEU A 448 -11.37 38.59 6.77
C LEU A 448 -10.99 37.13 7.01
N ILE A 449 -11.72 36.44 7.88
CA ILE A 449 -11.55 35.01 8.18
C ILE A 449 -11.64 34.21 6.88
N THR A 450 -12.65 34.49 6.07
CA THR A 450 -12.89 33.75 4.82
C THR A 450 -11.80 33.98 3.78
N VAL A 451 -11.44 35.24 3.50
CA VAL A 451 -10.40 35.55 2.50
C VAL A 451 -9.03 35.05 2.95
N SER A 452 -8.72 35.14 4.25
CA SER A 452 -7.48 34.64 4.83
C SER A 452 -7.38 33.13 4.69
N ALA A 453 -8.45 32.38 5.01
CA ALA A 453 -8.48 30.93 4.88
C ALA A 453 -8.30 30.46 3.43
N ILE A 454 -9.03 31.05 2.47
CA ILE A 454 -8.93 30.68 1.05
C ILE A 454 -7.55 31.00 0.49
N THR A 455 -7.05 32.21 0.74
CA THR A 455 -5.76 32.67 0.19
C THR A 455 -4.62 31.83 0.77
N THR A 456 -4.70 31.53 2.07
CA THR A 456 -3.75 30.64 2.75
C THR A 456 -3.80 29.24 2.19
N ALA A 457 -4.96 28.58 2.18
CA ALA A 457 -5.09 27.22 1.70
C ALA A 457 -4.61 27.08 0.25
N SER A 458 -5.04 27.99 -0.64
CA SER A 458 -4.64 27.98 -2.04
C SER A 458 -3.14 28.19 -2.22
N THR A 459 -2.56 29.20 -1.55
CA THR A 459 -1.13 29.56 -1.70
C THR A 459 -0.22 28.53 -1.03
N ALA A 460 -0.56 28.05 0.17
CA ALA A 460 0.19 27.02 0.88
C ALA A 460 0.22 25.72 0.08
N SER A 461 -0.96 25.21 -0.32
CA SER A 461 -1.02 23.98 -1.10
C SER A 461 -0.40 24.11 -2.51
N PHE A 462 -0.37 25.31 -3.10
CA PHE A 462 0.41 25.57 -4.31
C PHE A 462 1.91 25.47 -4.05
N ALA A 463 2.41 26.20 -3.05
CA ALA A 463 3.83 26.24 -2.70
C ALA A 463 4.35 24.85 -2.31
N LEU A 464 3.64 24.16 -1.41
CA LEU A 464 3.95 22.80 -1.00
C LEU A 464 3.83 21.83 -2.17
N GLY A 465 2.79 21.92 -3.00
CA GLY A 465 2.66 21.09 -4.20
C GLY A 465 3.85 21.25 -5.16
N VAL A 466 4.37 22.46 -5.36
CA VAL A 466 5.57 22.71 -6.19
C VAL A 466 6.82 22.11 -5.55
N ILE A 467 7.01 22.30 -4.24
CA ILE A 467 8.12 21.71 -3.48
C ILE A 467 8.07 20.18 -3.60
N MET A 468 6.90 19.57 -3.37
CA MET A 468 6.70 18.13 -3.45
C MET A 468 7.01 17.56 -4.83
N MET A 469 6.51 18.20 -5.89
CA MET A 469 6.84 17.83 -7.26
C MET A 469 8.36 17.89 -7.52
N ALA A 470 9.02 18.94 -7.03
CA ALA A 470 10.47 19.09 -7.19
C ALA A 470 11.24 18.01 -6.42
N VAL A 471 10.85 17.73 -5.17
CA VAL A 471 11.46 16.67 -4.36
C VAL A 471 11.30 15.31 -5.03
N ILE A 472 10.09 14.96 -5.48
CA ILE A 472 9.82 13.68 -6.12
C ILE A 472 10.61 13.53 -7.43
N TYR A 473 10.66 14.59 -8.25
CA TYR A 473 11.45 14.60 -9.48
C TYR A 473 12.96 14.47 -9.20
N LEU A 474 13.48 15.15 -8.19
CA LEU A 474 14.89 15.07 -7.80
C LEU A 474 15.23 13.69 -7.22
N SER A 475 14.39 13.14 -6.34
CA SER A 475 14.57 11.79 -5.80
C SER A 475 14.64 10.75 -6.92
N HIS A 476 13.72 10.81 -7.89
CA HIS A 476 13.76 9.95 -9.06
C HIS A 476 15.04 10.12 -9.88
N LYS A 477 15.49 11.37 -10.11
CA LYS A 477 16.74 11.66 -10.85
C LYS A 477 17.99 11.13 -10.13
N PHE A 478 17.99 11.08 -8.81
CA PHE A 478 19.08 10.57 -7.99
C PHE A 478 18.95 9.08 -7.62
N ASN A 479 17.98 8.35 -8.17
CA ASN A 479 17.67 6.96 -7.82
C ASN A 479 17.40 6.76 -6.31
N LEU A 480 16.87 7.78 -5.64
CA LEU A 480 16.37 7.69 -4.27
C LEU A 480 14.88 7.38 -4.32
N ASN A 481 14.39 6.56 -3.38
CA ASN A 481 12.95 6.33 -3.26
C ASN A 481 12.26 7.67 -2.90
N PRO A 482 11.35 8.19 -3.76
CA PRO A 482 10.64 9.43 -3.47
C PRO A 482 9.87 9.38 -2.16
N ASP A 483 9.32 8.24 -1.73
CA ASP A 483 8.58 8.12 -0.47
C ASP A 483 9.42 8.44 0.77
N ASN A 484 10.71 8.12 0.72
CA ASN A 484 11.64 8.27 1.85
C ASN A 484 12.13 9.72 2.03
N VAL A 485 11.94 10.57 1.03
CA VAL A 485 12.40 11.97 1.04
C VAL A 485 11.22 12.94 1.00
N ALA A 486 10.22 12.65 0.18
CA ALA A 486 9.05 13.49 -0.01
C ALA A 486 8.21 13.59 1.26
N THR A 487 7.90 12.45 1.89
CA THR A 487 7.03 12.41 3.08
C THR A 487 7.59 13.21 4.26
N PRO A 488 8.88 13.08 4.66
CA PRO A 488 9.46 13.92 5.71
C PRO A 488 9.49 15.41 5.37
N VAL A 489 9.77 15.77 4.12
CA VAL A 489 9.83 17.18 3.68
C VAL A 489 8.45 17.82 3.67
N ALA A 490 7.42 17.09 3.21
CA ALA A 490 6.04 17.53 3.30
C ALA A 490 5.64 17.76 4.77
N ALA A 491 5.97 16.80 5.64
CA ALA A 491 5.62 16.84 7.05
C ALA A 491 6.32 17.96 7.82
N SER A 492 7.56 18.33 7.47
CA SER A 492 8.34 19.36 8.16
C SER A 492 8.01 20.78 7.68
N LEU A 493 7.78 20.98 6.38
CA LEU A 493 7.52 22.30 5.81
C LEU A 493 6.03 22.67 5.80
N GLY A 494 5.13 21.68 5.77
CA GLY A 494 3.69 21.87 5.60
C GLY A 494 3.09 22.83 6.62
N ASP A 495 3.26 22.51 7.90
CA ASP A 495 2.69 23.30 9.00
C ASP A 495 3.31 24.71 9.05
N LEU A 496 4.63 24.80 8.87
CA LEU A 496 5.37 26.06 8.94
C LEU A 496 4.95 27.03 7.82
N ILE A 497 4.87 26.54 6.58
CA ILE A 497 4.44 27.35 5.43
C ILE A 497 2.98 27.76 5.60
N THR A 498 2.10 26.84 6.00
CA THR A 498 0.66 27.12 6.14
C THR A 498 0.41 28.15 7.22
N LEU A 499 0.99 27.98 8.41
CA LEU A 499 0.81 28.93 9.52
C LEU A 499 1.47 30.28 9.24
N GLY A 500 2.66 30.29 8.64
CA GLY A 500 3.34 31.52 8.24
C GLY A 500 2.53 32.32 7.22
N LEU A 501 1.96 31.65 6.21
CA LEU A 501 1.08 32.29 5.23
C LEU A 501 -0.26 32.74 5.84
N LEU A 502 -0.84 31.93 6.74
CA LEU A 502 -2.06 32.32 7.46
C LEU A 502 -1.85 33.63 8.21
N THR A 503 -0.78 33.68 8.99
CA THR A 503 -0.38 34.86 9.76
C THR A 503 -0.19 36.06 8.83
N ALA A 504 0.58 35.89 7.75
CA ALA A 504 0.85 36.99 6.82
C ALA A 504 -0.43 37.52 6.16
N PHE A 505 -1.28 36.64 5.63
CA PHE A 505 -2.52 37.06 4.98
C PHE A 505 -3.52 37.62 5.97
N ALA A 506 -3.71 37.00 7.14
CA ALA A 506 -4.60 37.50 8.18
C ALA A 506 -4.20 38.91 8.60
N SER A 507 -2.91 39.17 8.87
CA SER A 507 -2.43 40.53 9.20
C SER A 507 -2.63 41.53 8.07
N ILE A 508 -2.32 41.15 6.83
CA ILE A 508 -2.53 42.03 5.66
C ILE A 508 -4.00 42.39 5.52
N PHE A 509 -4.90 41.41 5.66
CA PHE A 509 -6.34 41.64 5.55
C PHE A 509 -6.87 42.43 6.74
N PHE A 510 -6.34 42.23 7.94
CA PHE A 510 -6.65 43.01 9.13
C PHE A 510 -6.23 44.48 8.99
N ASP A 511 -5.10 44.79 8.37
CA ASP A 511 -4.71 46.20 8.21
C ASP A 511 -5.58 46.98 7.20
N ILE A 512 -6.24 46.26 6.28
CA ILE A 512 -7.02 46.85 5.18
C ILE A 512 -8.54 46.70 5.34
N HIS A 513 -9.04 45.78 6.18
CA HIS A 513 -10.47 45.45 6.22
C HIS A 513 -11.37 46.64 6.57
N ASP A 514 -10.91 47.53 7.46
CA ASP A 514 -11.65 48.75 7.83
C ASP A 514 -11.56 49.88 6.80
N LYS A 515 -10.48 49.93 6.02
CA LYS A 515 -10.22 51.00 5.04
C LYS A 515 -10.79 50.67 3.67
N HIS A 516 -10.78 49.39 3.32
CA HIS A 516 -11.07 48.87 1.98
C HIS A 516 -11.89 47.57 2.06
N ASN A 517 -13.08 47.65 2.64
CA ASN A 517 -13.98 46.51 2.90
C ASN A 517 -14.40 45.74 1.62
N TRP A 518 -14.20 46.32 0.43
CA TRP A 518 -14.49 45.68 -0.86
C TRP A 518 -13.40 44.70 -1.33
N VAL A 519 -12.19 44.76 -0.76
CA VAL A 519 -11.05 43.93 -1.20
C VAL A 519 -11.28 42.46 -0.87
N SER A 520 -11.70 42.15 0.36
CA SER A 520 -11.92 40.76 0.79
C SER A 520 -13.02 40.07 -0.03
N PRO A 521 -14.23 40.66 -0.22
CA PRO A 521 -15.26 40.08 -1.09
C PRO A 521 -14.80 39.93 -2.55
N LEU A 522 -14.07 40.91 -3.10
CA LEU A 522 -13.58 40.85 -4.47
C LEU A 522 -12.62 39.67 -4.67
N LEU A 523 -11.68 39.46 -3.74
CA LEU A 523 -10.74 38.35 -3.80
C LEU A 523 -11.44 36.99 -3.65
N ILE A 524 -12.43 36.88 -2.76
CA ILE A 524 -13.25 35.67 -2.64
C ILE A 524 -13.92 35.34 -3.98
N VAL A 525 -14.56 36.34 -4.62
CA VAL A 525 -15.18 36.16 -5.94
C VAL A 525 -14.14 35.77 -6.99
N LEU A 526 -12.95 36.39 -6.98
CA LEU A 526 -11.88 36.05 -7.92
C LEU A 526 -11.44 34.59 -7.77
N PHE A 527 -11.24 34.10 -6.55
CA PHE A 527 -10.92 32.69 -6.30
C PHE A 527 -12.04 31.76 -6.79
N LEU A 528 -13.31 32.08 -6.52
CA LEU A 528 -14.44 31.30 -7.01
C LEU A 528 -14.49 31.23 -8.54
N LEU A 529 -14.12 32.30 -9.24
CA LEU A 529 -14.04 32.31 -10.71
C LEU A 529 -12.92 31.42 -11.27
N THR A 530 -11.88 31.11 -10.48
CA THR A 530 -10.83 30.18 -10.90
C THR A 530 -11.24 28.70 -10.82
N LEU A 531 -12.20 28.34 -9.95
CA LEU A 531 -12.67 26.96 -9.78
C LEU A 531 -13.05 26.25 -11.09
N PRO A 532 -13.90 26.81 -11.98
CA PRO A 532 -14.26 26.12 -13.22
C PRO A 532 -13.04 25.86 -14.14
N ILE A 533 -12.02 26.71 -14.09
CA ILE A 533 -10.78 26.54 -14.85
C ILE A 533 -10.01 25.33 -14.29
N PHE A 534 -9.78 25.30 -12.98
CA PHE A 534 -9.06 24.19 -12.35
C PHE A 534 -9.82 22.87 -12.47
N ILE A 535 -11.13 22.85 -12.26
CA ILE A 535 -11.98 21.66 -12.47
C ILE A 535 -11.79 21.12 -13.89
N ARG A 536 -11.84 21.99 -14.92
CA ARG A 536 -11.65 21.57 -16.31
C ARG A 536 -10.26 20.98 -16.57
N ILE A 537 -9.22 21.46 -15.88
CA ILE A 537 -7.87 20.91 -15.98
C ILE A 537 -7.79 19.55 -15.26
N SER A 538 -8.33 19.42 -14.05
CA SER A 538 -8.33 18.19 -13.27
C SER A 538 -9.09 17.04 -13.94
N LEU A 539 -10.11 17.33 -14.75
CA LEU A 539 -10.85 16.32 -15.50
C LEU A 539 -10.07 15.71 -16.68
N LYS A 540 -8.86 16.18 -16.98
CA LYS A 540 -8.05 15.66 -18.10
C LYS A 540 -7.32 14.35 -17.78
N HIS A 541 -7.25 13.95 -16.50
CA HIS A 541 -6.58 12.71 -16.08
C HIS A 541 -7.55 11.84 -15.26
N VAL A 542 -7.49 10.51 -15.47
CA VAL A 542 -8.47 9.56 -14.90
C VAL A 542 -8.43 9.55 -13.37
N GLN A 543 -7.23 9.50 -12.78
CA GLN A 543 -7.05 9.44 -11.33
C GLN A 543 -7.56 10.73 -10.64
N THR A 544 -7.23 11.91 -11.19
CA THR A 544 -7.68 13.19 -10.62
C THR A 544 -9.18 13.37 -10.79
N THR A 545 -9.77 12.78 -11.84
CA THR A 545 -11.22 12.76 -12.06
C THR A 545 -11.94 11.93 -11.00
N GLU A 546 -11.42 10.76 -10.65
CA GLU A 546 -12.01 9.91 -9.61
C GLU A 546 -12.00 10.59 -8.25
N VAL A 547 -10.87 11.20 -7.90
CA VAL A 547 -10.73 11.94 -6.64
C VAL A 547 -11.67 13.15 -6.60
N LEU A 548 -11.79 13.89 -7.71
CA LEU A 548 -12.68 15.05 -7.79
C LEU A 548 -14.16 14.66 -7.66
N LYS A 549 -14.56 13.44 -8.08
CA LYS A 549 -15.95 12.98 -8.00
C LYS A 549 -16.30 12.37 -6.64
N TYR A 550 -15.39 11.59 -6.06
CA TYR A 550 -15.70 10.74 -4.92
C TYR A 550 -14.89 11.04 -3.64
N GLY A 551 -13.88 11.91 -3.71
CA GLY A 551 -12.94 12.17 -2.60
C GLY A 551 -13.43 13.17 -1.54
N TRP A 552 -14.58 13.83 -1.72
CA TRP A 552 -15.00 14.93 -0.84
C TRP A 552 -15.40 14.50 0.58
N GLY A 553 -16.03 13.34 0.73
CA GLY A 553 -16.56 12.89 2.02
C GLY A 553 -15.49 12.83 3.13
N PRO A 554 -14.38 12.10 2.93
CA PRO A 554 -13.29 12.03 3.90
C PRO A 554 -12.63 13.39 4.17
N ILE A 555 -12.45 14.21 3.14
CA ILE A 555 -11.79 15.53 3.28
C ILE A 555 -12.66 16.47 4.11
N LEU A 556 -13.94 16.65 3.76
CA LEU A 556 -14.84 17.54 4.51
C LEU A 556 -15.10 17.02 5.93
N GLY A 557 -15.20 15.69 6.09
CA GLY A 557 -15.32 15.06 7.41
C GLY A 557 -14.09 15.30 8.29
N ALA A 558 -12.90 15.16 7.73
CA ALA A 558 -11.65 15.45 8.44
C ALA A 558 -11.58 16.92 8.88
N MET A 559 -11.95 17.84 8.00
CA MET A 559 -11.94 19.27 8.31
C MET A 559 -12.89 19.62 9.47
N LEU A 560 -14.08 19.03 9.52
CA LEU A 560 -15.00 19.20 10.65
C LEU A 560 -14.40 18.72 11.97
N ILE A 561 -13.72 17.57 11.97
CA ILE A 561 -13.07 17.01 13.16
C ILE A 561 -11.89 17.89 13.60
N SER A 562 -11.04 18.33 12.67
CA SER A 562 -9.91 19.22 12.98
C SER A 562 -10.39 20.58 13.51
N SER A 563 -11.49 21.15 12.99
CA SER A 563 -12.08 22.39 13.53
C SER A 563 -12.53 22.25 14.98
N ALA A 564 -13.00 21.07 15.42
CA ALA A 564 -13.29 20.83 16.83
C ALA A 564 -12.02 20.88 17.70
N GLY A 565 -10.87 20.43 17.19
CA GLY A 565 -9.57 20.64 17.83
C GLY A 565 -9.16 22.12 17.85
N GLY A 566 -9.49 22.87 16.80
CA GLY A 566 -9.33 24.33 16.74
C GLY A 566 -10.13 25.08 17.79
N LEU A 567 -11.36 24.65 18.06
CA LEU A 567 -12.17 25.24 19.13
C LEU A 567 -11.54 25.02 20.51
N ILE A 568 -10.90 23.88 20.75
CA ILE A 568 -10.13 23.64 21.98
C ILE A 568 -8.89 24.56 22.00
N LEU A 569 -8.19 24.72 20.88
CA LEU A 569 -7.05 25.63 20.79
C LEU A 569 -7.44 27.06 21.19
N ASP A 570 -8.50 27.60 20.58
CA ASP A 570 -9.02 28.94 20.86
C ASP A 570 -9.31 29.18 22.35
N GLN A 571 -9.93 28.20 23.02
CA GLN A 571 -10.29 28.32 24.44
C GLN A 571 -9.08 28.32 25.40
N PHE A 572 -8.00 27.63 25.04
CA PHE A 572 -6.88 27.38 25.95
C PHE A 572 -5.64 28.22 25.64
N ILE A 573 -5.51 28.75 24.43
CA ILE A 573 -4.32 29.50 24.01
C ILE A 573 -4.10 30.77 24.84
N HIS A 574 -5.17 31.50 25.17
CA HIS A 574 -5.10 32.69 26.03
C HIS A 574 -4.97 32.37 27.52
N ARG A 575 -5.19 31.11 27.91
CA ARG A 575 -5.12 30.68 29.32
C ARG A 575 -3.73 30.20 29.71
N PHE A 576 -3.00 29.66 28.75
CA PHE A 576 -1.68 29.07 28.95
C PHE A 576 -0.77 29.45 27.78
N ASP A 577 0.13 30.41 27.96
CA ASP A 577 0.99 30.93 26.87
C ASP A 577 1.79 29.82 26.15
N ALA A 578 2.26 28.84 26.92
CA ALA A 578 2.99 27.68 26.39
C ALA A 578 2.14 26.73 25.53
N PHE A 579 0.81 26.83 25.58
CA PHE A 579 -0.10 25.97 24.82
C PHE A 579 0.14 26.08 23.31
N ALA A 580 0.37 27.31 22.83
CA ALA A 580 0.62 27.60 21.42
C ALA A 580 1.81 26.82 20.85
N VAL A 581 2.91 26.70 21.62
CA VAL A 581 4.12 26.03 21.15
C VAL A 581 3.93 24.52 21.06
N PHE A 582 3.30 23.92 22.07
CA PHE A 582 3.16 22.47 22.15
C PHE A 582 2.02 21.91 21.27
N GLN A 583 1.06 22.76 20.90
CA GLN A 583 -0.11 22.32 20.16
C GLN A 583 0.21 21.73 18.78
N PRO A 584 0.95 22.42 17.89
CA PRO A 584 1.33 21.82 16.62
C PRO A 584 2.15 20.55 16.82
N VAL A 585 3.00 20.49 17.86
CA VAL A 585 3.92 19.37 18.11
C VAL A 585 3.19 18.10 18.47
N ILE A 586 2.26 18.14 19.42
CA ILE A 586 1.46 16.96 19.81
C ILE A 586 0.56 16.49 18.65
N SER A 587 -0.12 17.42 17.99
CA SER A 587 -1.07 17.10 16.91
C SER A 587 -0.37 16.63 15.64
N GLY A 588 0.65 17.39 15.20
CA GLY A 588 1.39 17.16 13.98
C GLY A 588 2.22 15.88 14.00
N ILE A 589 2.91 15.59 15.11
CA ILE A 589 3.71 14.35 15.22
C ILE A 589 2.80 13.13 15.29
N GLY A 590 1.74 13.19 16.11
CA GLY A 590 0.76 12.10 16.19
C GLY A 590 0.11 11.81 14.83
N GLY A 591 -0.30 12.87 14.12
CA GLY A 591 -0.84 12.80 12.76
C GLY A 591 0.12 12.16 11.75
N ASN A 592 1.40 12.55 11.77
CA ASN A 592 2.40 11.99 10.86
C ASN A 592 2.64 10.49 11.11
N LEU A 593 2.73 10.07 12.38
CA LEU A 593 2.93 8.65 12.72
C LEU A 593 1.75 7.77 12.33
N VAL A 594 0.53 8.24 12.59
CA VAL A 594 -0.68 7.49 12.23
C VAL A 594 -0.85 7.38 10.72
N ALA A 595 -0.44 8.40 9.97
CA ALA A 595 -0.45 8.37 8.51
C ALA A 595 0.53 7.33 7.94
N VAL A 596 1.74 7.22 8.50
CA VAL A 596 2.71 6.16 8.15
C VAL A 596 2.11 4.78 8.42
N GLN A 597 1.48 4.59 9.58
CA GLN A 597 0.83 3.33 9.91
C GLN A 597 -0.34 3.02 8.95
N ALA A 598 -1.19 4.00 8.66
CA ALA A 598 -2.33 3.84 7.76
C ALA A 598 -1.89 3.43 6.34
N SER A 599 -0.85 4.08 5.81
CA SER A 599 -0.26 3.74 4.51
C SER A 599 0.31 2.31 4.49
N ARG A 600 0.99 1.88 5.56
CA ARG A 600 1.52 0.51 5.67
C ARG A 600 0.41 -0.55 5.72
N ILE A 601 -0.68 -0.29 6.46
CA ILE A 601 -1.84 -1.20 6.52
C ILE A 601 -2.53 -1.24 5.15
N SER A 602 -2.73 -0.09 4.52
CA SER A 602 -3.34 0.01 3.18
C SER A 602 -2.52 -0.73 2.12
N THR A 603 -1.21 -0.51 2.07
CA THR A 603 -0.28 -1.20 1.17
C THR A 603 -0.34 -2.72 1.35
N TRP A 604 -0.40 -3.19 2.60
CA TRP A 604 -0.55 -4.61 2.88
C TRP A 604 -1.88 -5.15 2.38
N LEU A 605 -2.98 -4.41 2.56
CA LEU A 605 -4.30 -4.81 2.04
C LEU A 605 -4.33 -4.85 0.52
N HIS A 606 -3.72 -3.89 -0.16
CA HIS A 606 -3.57 -3.91 -1.63
C HIS A 606 -2.72 -5.08 -2.12
N ARG A 607 -1.74 -5.53 -1.32
CA ARG A 607 -0.87 -6.67 -1.67
C ARG A 607 -1.53 -8.04 -1.43
N TYR A 608 -2.36 -8.18 -0.40
CA TYR A 608 -2.87 -9.47 0.08
C TYR A 608 -4.40 -9.61 0.05
N GLY A 609 -5.13 -8.56 -0.26
CA GLY A 609 -6.58 -8.50 -0.21
C GLY A 609 -7.20 -7.99 -1.51
N ILE A 610 -8.49 -8.27 -1.68
CA ILE A 610 -9.31 -7.70 -2.75
C ILE A 610 -10.21 -6.65 -2.11
N LEU A 611 -10.33 -5.48 -2.74
CA LEU A 611 -11.14 -4.38 -2.23
C LEU A 611 -12.58 -4.86 -1.92
N GLY A 612 -13.10 -4.53 -0.73
CA GLY A 612 -14.39 -5.04 -0.22
C GLY A 612 -14.32 -6.34 0.58
N HIS A 613 -13.23 -7.11 0.47
CA HIS A 613 -13.04 -8.37 1.22
C HIS A 613 -11.81 -8.26 2.14
N VAL A 614 -12.05 -8.30 3.44
CA VAL A 614 -10.98 -8.26 4.45
C VAL A 614 -10.33 -9.65 4.56
N PRO A 615 -9.01 -9.80 4.36
CA PRO A 615 -8.33 -11.08 4.51
C PRO A 615 -8.50 -11.67 5.92
N GLU A 616 -8.67 -13.00 6.05
CA GLU A 616 -8.78 -13.66 7.37
C GLU A 616 -7.59 -13.34 8.29
N LYS A 617 -6.39 -13.15 7.71
CA LYS A 617 -5.16 -12.79 8.44
C LYS A 617 -5.16 -11.36 9.02
N ALA A 618 -6.03 -10.46 8.55
CA ALA A 618 -6.14 -9.10 9.09
C ALA A 618 -6.85 -9.05 10.45
N GLY A 619 -7.55 -10.13 10.84
CA GLY A 619 -8.38 -10.16 12.03
C GLY A 619 -9.68 -9.36 11.90
N PRO A 620 -10.47 -9.25 12.98
CA PRO A 620 -11.73 -8.55 12.95
C PRO A 620 -11.53 -7.03 12.84
N VAL A 621 -12.46 -6.36 12.16
CA VAL A 621 -12.46 -4.89 11.99
C VAL A 621 -12.57 -4.15 13.33
N CYS A 622 -13.30 -4.74 14.30
CA CYS A 622 -13.44 -4.23 15.66
C CYS A 622 -12.64 -5.11 16.62
N THR A 623 -11.45 -4.65 16.96
CA THR A 623 -10.58 -5.26 17.96
C THR A 623 -10.57 -4.45 19.26
N THR A 624 -10.15 -5.06 20.37
CA THR A 624 -9.84 -4.29 21.58
C THR A 624 -8.50 -3.56 21.38
N PRO A 625 -8.29 -2.34 21.89
CA PRO A 625 -7.04 -1.60 21.70
C PRO A 625 -5.79 -2.41 22.06
N TRP A 626 -5.85 -3.16 23.15
CA TRP A 626 -4.76 -4.02 23.62
C TRP A 626 -4.39 -5.16 22.67
N SER A 627 -5.32 -5.59 21.82
CA SER A 627 -5.07 -6.74 20.95
C SER A 627 -4.17 -6.42 19.77
N ILE A 628 -4.04 -5.14 19.38
CA ILE A 628 -3.10 -4.70 18.33
C ILE A 628 -1.65 -4.83 18.81
N TYR A 629 -1.41 -4.52 20.09
CA TYR A 629 -0.07 -4.51 20.68
C TYR A 629 0.32 -5.88 21.23
N CYS A 630 -0.64 -6.63 21.79
CA CYS A 630 -0.35 -7.87 22.51
C CYS A 630 -0.59 -9.15 21.71
N LYS A 631 -1.45 -9.16 20.67
CA LYS A 631 -1.65 -10.36 19.85
C LYS A 631 -0.73 -10.35 18.63
N SER A 632 -0.15 -11.50 18.31
CA SER A 632 0.64 -11.69 17.08
C SER A 632 -0.21 -11.37 15.85
N GLY A 633 0.15 -10.30 15.14
CA GLY A 633 -0.51 -9.85 13.92
C GLY A 633 0.49 -9.14 12.99
N PRO A 634 0.16 -9.00 11.69
CA PRO A 634 1.08 -8.49 10.67
C PRO A 634 1.55 -7.05 10.92
N HIS A 635 0.74 -6.25 11.62
CA HIS A 635 1.01 -4.83 11.89
C HIS A 635 1.46 -4.54 13.32
N ARG A 636 1.68 -5.58 14.15
CA ARG A 636 2.07 -5.42 15.56
C ARG A 636 3.45 -4.78 15.69
N VAL A 637 4.42 -5.25 14.91
CA VAL A 637 5.82 -4.76 14.98
C VAL A 637 5.87 -3.28 14.63
N SER A 638 5.13 -2.84 13.62
CA SER A 638 5.08 -1.42 13.24
C SER A 638 4.38 -0.56 14.27
N ALA A 639 3.20 -0.97 14.75
CA ALA A 639 2.49 -0.24 15.78
C ALA A 639 3.32 -0.08 17.07
N CYS A 640 4.03 -1.14 17.50
CA CYS A 640 4.91 -1.07 18.66
C CYS A 640 6.16 -0.20 18.42
N ALA A 641 6.76 -0.26 17.23
CA ALA A 641 7.93 0.57 16.91
C ALA A 641 7.58 2.06 16.92
N LEU A 642 6.46 2.44 16.29
CA LEU A 642 5.99 3.84 16.27
C LEU A 642 5.58 4.33 17.67
N LEU A 643 4.92 3.48 18.47
CA LEU A 643 4.55 3.82 19.85
C LEU A 643 5.78 3.93 20.76
N LEU A 644 6.84 3.15 20.53
CA LEU A 644 8.08 3.28 21.29
C LEU A 644 8.88 4.53 20.90
N LEU A 645 8.80 4.94 19.63
CA LEU A 645 9.47 6.13 19.10
C LEU A 645 8.90 7.44 19.67
N ILE A 646 7.62 7.50 20.01
CA ILE A 646 6.97 8.75 20.44
C ILE A 646 7.53 9.31 21.75
N MET A 647 7.85 8.46 22.73
CA MET A 647 8.33 8.92 24.05
C MET A 647 9.68 9.65 23.99
N PRO A 648 10.77 9.05 23.44
CA PRO A 648 12.03 9.76 23.30
C PRO A 648 11.91 10.94 22.32
N GLY A 649 11.08 10.80 21.28
CA GLY A 649 10.83 11.87 20.32
C GLY A 649 10.24 13.13 20.97
N GLN A 650 9.11 12.99 21.66
CA GLN A 650 8.43 14.10 22.33
C GLN A 650 9.28 14.72 23.42
N LEU A 651 10.11 13.92 24.10
CA LEU A 651 11.09 14.45 25.04
C LEU A 651 12.14 15.34 24.34
N ILE A 652 12.69 14.89 23.20
CA ILE A 652 13.65 15.69 22.41
C ILE A 652 13.01 17.01 21.96
N PHE A 653 11.77 16.98 21.46
CA PHE A 653 11.08 18.19 21.01
C PHE A 653 10.73 19.15 22.16
N ALA A 654 10.28 18.63 23.31
CA ALA A 654 10.03 19.44 24.49
C ALA A 654 11.32 20.11 25.02
N ILE A 655 12.43 19.37 25.04
CA ILE A 655 13.75 19.91 25.41
C ILE A 655 14.19 20.97 24.39
N ALA A 656 14.02 20.72 23.09
CA ALA A 656 14.34 21.69 22.05
C ALA A 656 13.55 23.00 22.23
N ILE A 657 12.25 22.92 22.51
CA ILE A 657 11.41 24.08 22.84
C ILE A 657 11.98 24.84 24.04
N LYS A 658 12.28 24.12 25.13
CA LYS A 658 12.83 24.72 26.36
C LYS A 658 14.13 25.50 26.10
N TYR A 659 15.02 24.96 25.27
CA TYR A 659 16.27 25.65 24.92
C TYR A 659 16.08 26.81 23.95
N LEU A 660 15.13 26.70 23.00
CA LEU A 660 14.86 27.75 22.02
C LEU A 660 14.11 28.94 22.62
N LYS A 661 13.40 28.74 23.74
CA LYS A 661 12.66 29.78 24.49
C LYS A 661 13.34 30.19 25.80
N ALA A 662 14.62 29.89 25.98
CA ALA A 662 15.33 30.12 27.24
C ALA A 662 15.41 31.60 27.69
N ASP A 663 15.15 32.56 26.80
CA ASP A 663 15.19 33.99 27.09
C ASP A 663 13.83 34.58 27.52
N GLU A 664 12.74 33.82 27.42
CA GLU A 664 11.39 34.20 27.88
C GLU A 664 11.16 33.61 29.30
N GLU A 665 10.24 34.18 30.10
CA GLU A 665 9.77 33.60 31.39
C GLU A 665 8.98 32.29 31.17
N PHE A 666 9.59 31.34 30.45
CA PHE A 666 8.99 30.10 30.01
C PHE A 666 9.31 28.99 31.02
N ASP A 667 8.56 28.97 32.12
CA ASP A 667 8.78 28.00 33.20
C ASP A 667 8.04 26.68 32.93
N VAL A 668 8.53 25.94 31.94
CA VAL A 668 8.08 24.58 31.68
C VAL A 668 8.90 23.60 32.51
N ASP A 669 8.27 23.16 33.61
CA ASP A 669 8.84 22.26 34.58
C ASP A 669 8.84 20.79 34.15
N PHE A 670 9.67 20.01 34.84
CA PHE A 670 9.77 18.57 34.64
C PHE A 670 8.42 17.86 34.77
N ILE A 671 7.55 18.34 35.67
CA ILE A 671 6.20 17.78 35.88
C ILE A 671 5.34 17.96 34.63
N PHE A 672 5.36 19.14 34.01
CA PHE A 672 4.63 19.38 32.77
C PHE A 672 5.15 18.49 31.64
N ILE A 673 6.48 18.40 31.47
CA ILE A 673 7.09 17.55 30.43
C ILE A 673 6.65 16.08 30.60
N LEU A 674 6.58 15.58 31.83
CA LEU A 674 6.10 14.23 32.11
C LEU A 674 4.62 14.05 31.70
N LEU A 675 3.74 15.00 32.06
CA LEU A 675 2.33 14.98 31.68
C LEU A 675 2.15 15.09 30.15
N TYR A 676 2.93 15.94 29.49
CA TYR A 676 2.93 16.14 28.05
C TYR A 676 3.37 14.87 27.29
N VAL A 677 4.47 14.25 27.71
CA VAL A 677 4.96 13.00 27.10
C VAL A 677 3.95 11.87 27.32
N PHE A 678 3.34 11.79 28.51
CA PHE A 678 2.27 10.82 28.78
C PHE A 678 1.03 11.06 27.91
N GLY A 679 0.57 12.31 27.80
CA GLY A 679 -0.54 12.70 26.92
C GLY A 679 -0.26 12.33 25.46
N SER A 680 0.94 12.61 24.97
CA SER A 680 1.37 12.25 23.61
C SER A 680 1.41 10.74 23.38
N PHE A 681 1.86 9.96 24.38
CA PHE A 681 1.84 8.50 24.32
C PHE A 681 0.39 7.98 24.22
N VAL A 682 -0.51 8.50 25.05
CA VAL A 682 -1.93 8.13 25.06
C VAL A 682 -2.59 8.48 23.71
N GLN A 683 -2.31 9.67 23.18
CA GLN A 683 -2.80 10.11 21.87
C GLN A 683 -2.40 9.11 20.77
N VAL A 684 -1.10 8.82 20.62
CA VAL A 684 -0.60 7.92 19.57
C VAL A 684 -1.09 6.48 19.77
N PHE A 685 -1.22 6.02 21.01
CA PHE A 685 -1.83 4.73 21.31
C PHE A 685 -3.25 4.63 20.73
N PHE A 686 -4.09 5.64 20.96
CA PHE A 686 -5.45 5.65 20.41
C PHE A 686 -5.47 5.84 18.89
N LEU A 687 -4.59 6.68 18.32
CA LEU A 687 -4.52 6.91 16.88
C LEU A 687 -4.12 5.65 16.11
N LEU A 688 -3.12 4.90 16.58
CA LEU A 688 -2.71 3.65 15.95
C LEU A 688 -3.81 2.58 16.05
N PHE A 689 -4.59 2.60 17.14
CA PHE A 689 -5.80 1.78 17.26
C PHE A 689 -6.86 2.15 16.22
N LEU A 690 -7.17 3.46 16.11
CA LEU A 690 -8.10 3.96 15.11
C LEU A 690 -7.64 3.67 13.68
N ALA A 691 -6.33 3.72 13.40
CA ALA A 691 -5.79 3.43 12.08
C ALA A 691 -6.17 2.03 11.60
N ASN A 692 -5.99 1.02 12.46
CA ASN A 692 -6.37 -0.35 12.13
C ASN A 692 -7.88 -0.49 11.88
N GLY A 693 -8.71 0.13 12.72
CA GLY A 693 -10.16 0.09 12.56
C GLY A 693 -10.65 0.81 11.30
N ILE A 694 -10.24 2.06 11.09
CA ILE A 694 -10.68 2.92 9.98
C ILE A 694 -10.22 2.35 8.63
N VAL A 695 -8.95 1.93 8.52
CA VAL A 695 -8.43 1.36 7.26
C VAL A 695 -9.19 0.08 6.88
N LEU A 696 -9.41 -0.83 7.83
CA LEU A 696 -10.18 -2.06 7.59
C LEU A 696 -11.67 -1.80 7.31
N LEU A 697 -12.27 -0.79 7.96
CA LEU A 697 -13.64 -0.36 7.69
C LEU A 697 -13.80 0.20 6.28
N LEU A 698 -12.88 1.06 5.85
CA LEU A 698 -12.88 1.64 4.50
C LEU A 698 -12.67 0.55 3.46
N TRP A 699 -11.72 -0.36 3.71
CA TRP A 699 -11.48 -1.52 2.85
C TRP A 699 -12.72 -2.39 2.68
N LYS A 700 -13.44 -2.68 3.77
CA LYS A 700 -14.69 -3.45 3.77
C LYS A 700 -15.81 -2.73 2.99
N LYS A 701 -15.82 -1.39 2.99
CA LYS A 701 -16.79 -0.57 2.25
C LYS A 701 -16.39 -0.32 0.80
N SER A 702 -15.36 -0.99 0.30
CA SER A 702 -14.82 -0.78 -1.05
C SER A 702 -14.33 0.65 -1.31
N VAL A 703 -13.87 1.34 -0.25
CA VAL A 703 -13.24 2.65 -0.35
C VAL A 703 -11.73 2.47 -0.18
N ASP A 704 -10.96 3.01 -1.11
CA ASP A 704 -9.50 2.97 -1.04
C ASP A 704 -8.98 3.75 0.19
N PRO A 705 -8.36 3.08 1.18
CA PRO A 705 -7.89 3.73 2.39
C PRO A 705 -6.82 4.78 2.12
N ASP A 706 -6.06 4.70 1.02
CA ASP A 706 -5.03 5.69 0.68
C ASP A 706 -5.62 7.07 0.41
N ASN A 707 -6.89 7.12 -0.04
CA ASN A 707 -7.58 8.36 -0.35
C ASN A 707 -8.44 8.90 0.81
N ALA A 708 -8.72 8.07 1.83
CA ALA A 708 -9.75 8.38 2.83
C ALA A 708 -9.31 8.20 4.28
N ALA A 709 -8.40 7.27 4.58
CA ALA A 709 -8.00 6.95 5.95
C ALA A 709 -7.07 8.03 6.53
N ILE A 710 -6.06 8.45 5.77
CA ILE A 710 -5.07 9.45 6.22
C ILE A 710 -5.76 10.75 6.65
N PRO A 711 -6.63 11.39 5.83
CA PRO A 711 -7.35 12.59 6.23
C PRO A 711 -8.09 12.47 7.57
N LEU A 712 -8.84 11.38 7.72
CA LEU A 712 -9.64 11.13 8.93
C LEU A 712 -8.73 10.92 10.14
N LEU A 713 -7.68 10.12 10.01
CA LEU A 713 -6.78 9.79 11.11
C LEU A 713 -5.97 11.01 11.58
N THR A 714 -5.51 11.86 10.66
CA THR A 714 -4.82 13.11 11.03
C THR A 714 -5.76 14.07 11.74
N SER A 715 -7.02 14.17 11.31
CA SER A 715 -8.00 15.02 12.00
C SER A 715 -8.36 14.55 13.41
N PHE A 716 -8.46 13.23 13.62
CA PHE A 716 -8.54 12.68 14.97
C PHE A 716 -7.27 12.99 15.78
N GLY A 717 -6.12 13.07 15.12
CA GLY A 717 -4.86 13.49 15.71
C GLY A 717 -4.92 14.92 16.25
N ASP A 718 -5.47 15.85 15.48
CA ASP A 718 -5.66 17.24 15.89
C ASP A 718 -6.61 17.34 17.09
N LEU A 719 -7.77 16.68 17.03
CA LEU A 719 -8.76 16.71 18.12
C LEU A 719 -8.20 16.08 19.41
N LEU A 720 -7.63 14.88 19.32
CA LEU A 720 -7.06 14.18 20.48
C LEU A 720 -5.83 14.91 21.03
N GLY A 721 -4.98 15.46 20.15
CA GLY A 721 -3.81 16.24 20.54
C GLY A 721 -4.21 17.48 21.34
N SER A 722 -5.13 18.28 20.81
CA SER A 722 -5.68 19.46 21.47
C SER A 722 -6.30 19.12 22.83
N SER A 723 -7.11 18.07 22.87
CA SER A 723 -7.83 17.65 24.09
C SER A 723 -6.86 17.17 25.18
N LEU A 724 -5.90 16.31 24.83
CA LEU A 724 -4.95 15.75 25.79
C LEU A 724 -3.93 16.79 26.26
N LEU A 725 -3.56 17.74 25.40
CA LEU A 725 -2.74 18.88 25.80
C LEU A 725 -3.47 19.78 26.79
N ALA A 726 -4.74 20.10 26.52
CA ALA A 726 -5.58 20.89 27.43
C ALA A 726 -5.71 20.21 28.80
N VAL A 727 -5.96 18.90 28.82
CA VAL A 727 -5.98 18.11 30.06
C VAL A 727 -4.63 18.15 30.79
N ALA A 728 -3.51 18.03 30.07
CA ALA A 728 -2.18 18.11 30.68
C ALA A 728 -1.92 19.47 31.34
N PHE A 729 -2.27 20.58 30.68
CA PHE A 729 -2.15 21.92 31.25
C PHE A 729 -3.11 22.15 32.43
N CYS A 730 -4.35 21.66 32.36
CA CYS A 730 -5.28 21.74 33.49
C CYS A 730 -4.77 20.99 34.72
N ILE A 731 -4.26 19.76 34.54
CA ILE A 731 -3.69 18.98 35.64
C ILE A 731 -2.45 19.70 36.20
N TYR A 732 -1.56 20.20 35.33
CA TYR A 732 -0.38 20.94 35.74
C TYR A 732 -0.74 22.17 36.57
N HIS A 733 -1.70 22.98 36.11
CA HIS A 733 -2.15 24.17 36.82
C HIS A 733 -2.74 23.85 38.20
N VAL A 734 -3.49 22.74 38.34
CA VAL A 734 -4.01 22.30 39.65
C VAL A 734 -2.88 21.88 40.59
N ILE A 735 -1.86 21.18 40.08
CA ILE A 735 -0.69 20.77 40.88
C ILE A 735 0.11 21.99 41.34
N ASP A 736 0.37 22.93 40.43
CA ASP A 736 1.15 24.14 40.70
C ASP A 736 0.48 25.02 41.77
N VAL A 737 -0.83 25.28 41.64
CA VAL A 737 -1.61 26.00 42.67
C VAL A 737 -1.61 25.26 44.01
N SER A 738 -1.64 23.92 43.99
CA SER A 738 -1.57 23.11 45.22
C SER A 738 -0.19 23.20 45.89
N ALA A 739 0.88 23.30 45.12
CA ALA A 739 2.24 23.49 45.64
C ALA A 739 2.41 24.89 46.26
N LEU A 740 1.93 25.93 45.58
CA LEU A 740 1.96 27.32 46.09
C LEU A 740 1.16 27.48 47.39
N THR A 741 -0.01 26.86 47.49
CA THR A 741 -0.83 26.89 48.71
C THR A 741 -0.21 26.08 49.85
N ALA A 742 0.48 24.97 49.54
CA ALA A 742 1.25 24.23 50.53
C ALA A 742 2.42 25.06 51.09
N ASP A 743 3.19 25.74 50.22
CA ASP A 743 4.31 26.60 50.65
C ASP A 743 3.86 27.84 51.42
N HIS A 744 2.72 28.44 51.06
CA HIS A 744 2.11 29.51 51.86
C HIS A 744 1.60 29.03 53.23
N SER A 745 1.06 27.80 53.32
CA SER A 745 0.66 27.22 54.60
C SER A 745 1.87 26.94 55.51
N VAL A 746 2.99 26.45 54.95
CA VAL A 746 4.23 26.18 55.68
C VAL A 746 4.94 27.47 56.08
N SER A 747 4.97 28.49 55.22
CA SER A 747 5.54 29.81 55.57
C SER A 747 4.67 30.58 56.57
N SER A 748 3.35 30.41 56.56
CA SER A 748 2.45 30.95 57.60
C SER A 748 2.61 30.28 58.97
N LEU A 749 2.97 28.98 58.99
CA LEU A 749 3.35 28.25 60.20
C LEU A 749 4.71 28.70 60.75
N TYR A 750 5.62 29.19 59.90
CA TYR A 750 6.90 29.75 60.32
C TYR A 750 6.84 31.24 60.72
N ASN A 751 5.91 32.02 60.16
CA ASN A 751 5.74 33.46 60.46
C ASN A 751 4.60 33.78 61.45
N GLY A 752 4.12 32.77 62.19
CA GLY A 752 3.07 32.89 63.20
C GLY A 752 3.47 33.55 64.53
N THR A 753 4.03 34.75 64.49
CA THR A 753 3.84 35.78 65.53
C THR A 753 3.70 37.15 64.86
N SER A 754 2.45 37.58 64.59
CA SER A 754 1.95 38.95 64.72
C SER A 754 0.87 39.33 63.67
N LEU A 755 -0.35 39.48 64.18
CA LEU A 755 -1.39 40.48 63.83
C LEU A 755 -2.20 40.41 62.51
N TYR A 756 -3.48 40.11 62.73
CA TYR A 756 -4.70 40.52 62.01
C TYR A 756 -4.63 41.83 61.20
N ASN A 757 -5.05 41.78 59.93
CA ASN A 757 -6.16 42.56 59.33
C ASN A 757 -6.19 42.39 57.81
N GLY A 758 -7.36 42.16 57.22
CA GLY A 758 -7.57 42.43 55.79
C GLY A 758 -8.45 41.43 55.03
N THR A 759 -9.76 41.53 55.26
CA THR A 759 -10.85 41.09 54.39
C THR A 759 -10.61 41.43 52.90
N LEU A 760 -10.79 40.48 51.97
CA LEU A 760 -11.58 40.63 50.72
C LEU A 760 -11.32 39.51 49.68
N LEU A 761 -12.43 39.00 49.13
CA LEU A 761 -12.61 38.30 47.84
C LEU A 761 -12.28 36.80 47.75
N PHE A 762 -13.19 35.99 48.31
CA PHE A 762 -13.56 34.70 47.71
C PHE A 762 -15.05 34.74 47.36
N GLU A 763 -15.37 35.09 46.12
CA GLU A 763 -16.66 34.78 45.51
C GLU A 763 -16.46 34.52 44.02
N ASN A 764 -17.03 33.40 43.55
CA ASN A 764 -17.25 33.00 42.16
C ASN A 764 -16.08 32.41 41.34
N VAL A 765 -15.75 31.14 41.61
CA VAL A 765 -15.52 30.16 40.53
C VAL A 765 -16.15 28.82 40.93
N THR A 766 -17.45 28.69 40.70
CA THR A 766 -18.11 27.38 40.57
C THR A 766 -19.06 27.42 39.38
N THR A 767 -18.52 27.16 38.20
CA THR A 767 -19.30 26.65 37.06
C THR A 767 -18.63 25.35 36.61
N PRO A 768 -19.33 24.20 36.63
CA PRO A 768 -18.82 22.98 36.03
C PRO A 768 -19.17 23.00 34.55
N ILE A 769 -18.20 22.76 33.67
CA ILE A 769 -18.46 22.51 32.25
C ILE A 769 -17.87 21.14 31.92
N PHE A 770 -18.77 20.23 31.53
CA PHE A 770 -18.54 18.99 30.81
C PHE A 770 -18.46 19.27 29.31
#